data_AF-A0A2V7J4L1-F1
#
_entry.id   AF-A0A2V7J4L1-F1
#
_cell.length_a   1.000
_cell.length_b   1.000
_cell.length_c   1.000
_cell.angle_alpha   90.00
_cell.angle_beta   90.00
_cell.angle_gamma   90.00
#
_symmetry.space_group_name_H-M   'P 1'
#
loop_
_entity.id
_entity.type
_entity.pdbx_description
1 polymer ?
#
loop_
_entity_poly.entity_id
_entity_poly.type
_entity_poly.pdbx_seq_one_letter_code
_entity_poly.pdbx_strand_id
1 'polypeptide(L)'
;MRSGLMEALTKLDAQIDFSQYVDSTTGFVPLVLFMHEAIGGECGPSNAPQNHLWAHRFALPTFTTQDDWPGHAGQKVKISDYILQPAVGGASSCTSTEIMPIGTVAHETGHSFGLPDLYDTDNVSEGIGEWGLMSSGNFTTPLSPSRMEAWSLNELGWVTIVPVTTNNTYTFDAAPLSDTAFYVRVQGANPRGEYFLLENRQRQQSDSAVIRYHCHRAGDPVPCGGGLLIWHVDSAQMATPGNSVNTGSIHGLELMQADAFGNLDAAAAGNACPATSMVDGCSNRGDAGDLYPGTLVNTALVYRTNPASLKNFDGSFAGVAIDSIRQLVTDHTMAFRLRFGALTVARASDTGAVIQFDASNFNVFRDLLEAGSSHTIGFSDNQVAPNGRTRWHFVSWSDGFAMSHTITGSLSGTTYTATVRRDFKLIATSIGTGSITPDTAVNLAGAFIPENRPVKLTPIPSGNQFCGWTGDSTTTDSVITVPMQRPYTLTASFGTGATITSGGARPAGIMGATYADMLQISGGGGVTVWSLISGALPLGVTLSTAGVVSGFPRQTGSFSYTARVTSCGTVSRAFTLSITAPTLATSDVVAELLGPTAPLNADQVRYLDFIGNNNGSFDVGDFLAWFKATGAPLSAAALQAMQRKGGRQ
;
A
#
# COMPACT_ATOMS: atom_id res chain seq x y z
N MET A 1 -31.62 34.03 0.68
CA MET A 1 -30.79 34.20 -0.52
C MET A 1 -31.62 34.12 -1.80
N ARG A 2 -32.03 32.95 -2.31
CA ARG A 2 -32.79 32.83 -3.58
C ARG A 2 -34.02 33.74 -3.71
N SER A 3 -34.81 33.89 -2.63
CA SER A 3 -35.94 34.84 -2.61
C SER A 3 -35.54 36.29 -2.84
N GLY A 4 -34.37 36.70 -2.35
CA GLY A 4 -33.82 38.05 -2.57
C GLY A 4 -33.35 38.26 -4.01
N LEU A 5 -32.80 37.23 -4.66
CA LEU A 5 -32.44 37.28 -6.09
C LEU A 5 -33.70 37.37 -6.97
N MET A 6 -34.75 36.62 -6.62
CA MET A 6 -36.06 36.74 -7.28
C MET A 6 -36.67 38.13 -7.11
N GLU A 7 -36.54 38.74 -5.94
CA GLU A 7 -36.99 40.12 -5.69
C GLU A 7 -36.16 41.14 -6.51
N ALA A 8 -34.86 40.93 -6.65
CA ALA A 8 -34.00 41.74 -7.51
C ALA A 8 -34.46 41.68 -8.97
N LEU A 9 -34.71 40.48 -9.51
CA LEU A 9 -35.28 40.33 -10.85
C LEU A 9 -36.64 41.02 -10.98
N THR A 10 -37.53 40.87 -10.00
CA THR A 10 -38.85 41.54 -10.01
C THR A 10 -38.73 43.07 -10.12
N LYS A 11 -37.74 43.67 -9.43
CA LYS A 11 -37.49 45.12 -9.49
C LYS A 11 -36.86 45.58 -10.80
N LEU A 12 -36.13 44.70 -11.47
CA LEU A 12 -35.41 44.99 -12.72
C LEU A 12 -36.23 44.66 -13.97
N ASP A 13 -37.25 43.81 -13.88
CA ASP A 13 -38.05 43.29 -15.00
C ASP A 13 -38.65 44.39 -15.90
N ALA A 14 -39.10 45.50 -15.31
CA ALA A 14 -39.63 46.63 -16.10
C ALA A 14 -38.53 47.53 -16.73
N GLN A 15 -37.27 47.32 -16.36
CA GLN A 15 -36.13 48.17 -16.74
C GLN A 15 -35.20 47.48 -17.75
N ILE A 16 -35.23 46.15 -17.82
CA ILE A 16 -34.37 45.34 -18.67
C ILE A 16 -35.26 44.58 -19.64
N ASP A 17 -35.01 44.75 -20.94
CA ASP A 17 -35.60 43.91 -21.96
C ASP A 17 -34.84 42.58 -22.03
N PHE A 18 -35.37 41.56 -21.36
CA PHE A 18 -34.75 40.23 -21.31
C PHE A 18 -34.84 39.46 -22.62
N SER A 19 -35.66 39.91 -23.58
CA SER A 19 -35.74 39.29 -24.91
C SER A 19 -34.42 39.39 -25.69
N GLN A 20 -33.53 40.31 -25.31
CA GLN A 20 -32.21 40.48 -25.89
C GLN A 20 -31.21 39.40 -25.45
N TYR A 21 -31.47 38.71 -24.34
CA TYR A 21 -30.54 37.76 -23.71
C TYR A 21 -31.06 36.31 -23.71
N VAL A 22 -32.21 36.07 -24.34
CA VAL A 22 -32.83 34.75 -24.37
C VAL A 22 -32.14 33.83 -25.37
N ASP A 23 -31.90 32.58 -24.99
CA ASP A 23 -31.62 31.53 -25.96
C ASP A 23 -32.91 31.22 -26.73
N SER A 24 -32.85 31.49 -28.03
CA SER A 24 -33.95 31.31 -28.98
C SER A 24 -34.51 29.89 -29.03
N THR A 25 -33.76 28.89 -28.57
CA THR A 25 -34.17 27.48 -28.58
C THR A 25 -34.96 27.10 -27.33
N THR A 26 -34.55 27.64 -26.17
CA THR A 26 -35.08 27.22 -24.86
C THR A 26 -36.08 28.21 -24.27
N GLY A 27 -36.04 29.48 -24.68
CA GLY A 27 -36.85 30.54 -24.08
C GLY A 27 -36.36 30.99 -22.70
N PHE A 28 -35.16 30.55 -22.30
CA PHE A 28 -34.50 30.95 -21.07
C PHE A 28 -33.35 31.91 -21.35
N VAL A 29 -33.12 32.87 -20.45
CA VAL A 29 -31.82 33.56 -20.35
C VAL A 29 -30.81 32.50 -19.90
N PRO A 30 -29.73 32.23 -20.68
CA PRO A 30 -28.82 31.13 -20.40
C PRO A 30 -28.13 31.23 -19.04
N LEU A 31 -27.81 32.45 -18.62
CA LEU A 31 -27.09 32.71 -17.39
C LEU A 31 -27.31 34.14 -16.90
N VAL A 32 -27.54 34.30 -15.61
CA VAL A 32 -27.55 35.61 -14.95
C VAL A 32 -26.46 35.64 -13.87
N LEU A 33 -25.57 36.63 -13.96
CA LEU A 33 -24.60 36.91 -12.91
C LEU A 33 -25.17 37.96 -11.95
N PHE A 34 -25.35 37.57 -10.68
CA PHE A 34 -25.60 38.50 -9.58
C PHE A 34 -24.28 38.82 -8.90
N MET A 35 -23.97 40.12 -8.80
CA MET A 35 -22.85 40.63 -8.02
C MET A 35 -23.35 41.40 -6.80
N HIS A 36 -22.87 41.07 -5.60
CA HIS A 36 -23.21 41.79 -4.37
C HIS A 36 -22.02 42.58 -3.83
N GLU A 37 -22.29 43.68 -3.13
CA GLU A 37 -21.28 44.67 -2.71
C GLU A 37 -20.35 44.22 -1.58
N ALA A 38 -20.74 43.20 -0.81
CA ALA A 38 -19.97 42.67 0.31
C ALA A 38 -18.93 41.62 -0.11
N ILE A 39 -17.99 41.30 0.79
CA ILE A 39 -17.16 40.09 0.68
C ILE A 39 -18.02 38.83 0.74
N GLY A 40 -17.54 37.75 0.14
CA GLY A 40 -18.28 36.49 0.14
C GLY A 40 -18.31 35.80 1.51
N GLY A 41 -19.26 34.87 1.65
CA GLY A 41 -19.43 34.05 2.85
C GLY A 41 -18.26 33.10 3.13
N GLU A 42 -17.49 32.74 2.11
CA GLU A 42 -16.28 31.93 2.23
C GLU A 42 -15.22 32.55 3.17
N CYS A 43 -15.31 33.86 3.44
CA CYS A 43 -14.33 34.61 4.23
C CYS A 43 -14.68 34.73 5.73
N GLY A 44 -15.89 34.40 6.14
CA GLY A 44 -16.29 34.50 7.54
C GLY A 44 -15.83 33.30 8.40
N PRO A 45 -15.82 33.43 9.74
CA PRO A 45 -15.38 32.37 10.62
C PRO A 45 -16.39 31.21 10.66
N SER A 46 -15.90 29.97 10.62
CA SER A 46 -16.71 28.73 10.63
C SER A 46 -17.52 28.51 11.92
N ASN A 47 -17.27 29.29 12.97
CA ASN A 47 -17.87 29.16 14.30
C ASN A 47 -18.90 30.25 14.65
N ALA A 48 -19.29 31.11 13.70
CA ALA A 48 -20.32 32.14 13.91
C ALA A 48 -21.39 32.10 12.81
N PRO A 49 -22.59 32.65 13.06
CA PRO A 49 -23.61 32.78 12.02
C PRO A 49 -23.07 33.67 10.89
N GLN A 50 -22.85 33.06 9.74
CA GLN A 50 -22.47 33.73 8.50
C GLN A 50 -23.67 34.51 7.97
N ASN A 51 -23.56 35.84 7.94
CA ASN A 51 -24.57 36.74 7.37
C ASN A 51 -24.23 37.19 5.94
N HIS A 52 -23.17 36.64 5.35
CA HIS A 52 -22.74 36.92 3.98
C HIS A 52 -23.26 35.85 3.01
N LEU A 53 -23.35 36.22 1.73
CA LEU A 53 -23.74 35.29 0.67
C LEU A 53 -22.48 34.55 0.17
N TRP A 54 -22.52 33.23 0.14
CA TRP A 54 -21.43 32.43 -0.41
C TRP A 54 -21.47 32.48 -1.94
N ALA A 55 -20.32 32.64 -2.59
CA ALA A 55 -20.22 32.51 -4.04
C ALA A 55 -20.62 31.09 -4.52
N HIS A 56 -21.45 30.98 -5.56
CA HIS A 56 -21.86 29.70 -6.16
C HIS A 56 -22.64 29.90 -7.46
N ARG A 57 -22.76 28.84 -8.26
CA ARG A 57 -23.81 28.67 -9.28
C ARG A 57 -24.95 27.79 -8.77
N PHE A 58 -26.19 28.17 -9.09
CA PHE A 58 -27.37 27.34 -8.78
C PHE A 58 -28.57 27.72 -9.65
N ALA A 59 -29.71 27.06 -9.43
CA ALA A 59 -30.97 27.38 -10.09
C ALA A 59 -31.97 28.09 -9.15
N LEU A 60 -32.52 29.20 -9.62
CA LEU A 60 -33.72 29.83 -9.08
C LEU A 60 -34.96 28.99 -9.45
N PRO A 61 -36.03 29.04 -8.63
CA PRO A 61 -37.37 28.78 -9.16
C PRO A 61 -37.58 29.62 -10.42
N THR A 62 -38.17 29.04 -11.46
CA THR A 62 -38.30 29.72 -12.76
C THR A 62 -38.98 31.08 -12.60
N PHE A 63 -38.22 32.15 -12.83
CA PHE A 63 -38.73 33.50 -12.93
C PHE A 63 -39.25 33.73 -14.35
N THR A 64 -40.46 34.25 -14.48
CA THR A 64 -41.06 34.59 -15.78
C THR A 64 -41.06 36.10 -15.91
N THR A 65 -40.41 36.61 -16.95
CA THR A 65 -40.27 38.06 -17.19
C THR A 65 -41.54 38.61 -17.85
N GLN A 66 -41.61 39.93 -17.99
CA GLN A 66 -42.66 40.59 -18.77
C GLN A 66 -42.40 40.59 -20.28
N ASP A 67 -41.19 40.28 -20.71
CA ASP A 67 -40.80 40.31 -22.12
C ASP A 67 -41.27 39.06 -22.89
N ASP A 68 -41.75 39.28 -24.11
CA ASP A 68 -42.12 38.19 -25.00
C ASP A 68 -40.88 37.46 -25.51
N TRP A 69 -40.96 36.14 -25.57
CA TRP A 69 -39.95 35.31 -26.23
C TRP A 69 -40.04 35.54 -27.75
N PRO A 70 -39.00 36.10 -28.40
CA PRO A 70 -39.06 36.45 -29.81
C PRO A 70 -39.41 35.25 -30.69
N GLY A 71 -40.46 35.37 -31.50
CA GLY A 71 -40.94 34.31 -32.39
C GLY A 71 -41.92 33.31 -31.76
N HIS A 72 -42.19 33.41 -30.45
CA HIS A 72 -43.04 32.47 -29.71
C HIS A 72 -44.23 33.18 -29.07
N ALA A 73 -45.28 33.43 -29.86
CA ALA A 73 -46.44 34.21 -29.46
C ALA A 73 -47.08 33.72 -28.14
N GLY A 74 -47.28 34.65 -27.20
CA GLY A 74 -47.89 34.39 -25.89
C GLY A 74 -46.97 33.71 -24.87
N GLN A 75 -45.71 33.44 -25.22
CA GLN A 75 -44.71 32.88 -24.31
C GLN A 75 -43.75 33.97 -23.84
N LYS A 76 -43.43 33.95 -22.56
CA LYS A 76 -42.53 34.91 -21.91
C LYS A 76 -41.14 34.33 -21.73
N VAL A 77 -40.14 35.20 -21.73
CA VAL A 77 -38.76 34.83 -21.40
C VAL A 77 -38.68 34.36 -19.95
N LYS A 78 -37.81 33.39 -19.69
CA LYS A 78 -37.64 32.76 -18.38
C LYS A 78 -36.21 32.88 -17.87
N ILE A 79 -36.04 32.90 -16.56
CA ILE A 79 -34.73 32.91 -15.90
C ILE A 79 -34.72 31.82 -14.83
N SER A 80 -33.64 31.05 -14.75
CA SER A 80 -33.46 30.05 -13.70
C SER A 80 -32.01 29.91 -13.29
N ASP A 81 -31.10 29.67 -14.23
CA ASP A 81 -29.68 29.48 -13.94
C ASP A 81 -29.01 30.82 -13.55
N TYR A 82 -28.22 30.80 -12.48
CA TYR A 82 -27.51 31.99 -12.02
C TYR A 82 -26.17 31.68 -11.38
N ILE A 83 -25.27 32.66 -11.47
CA ILE A 83 -24.05 32.74 -10.68
C ILE A 83 -24.22 33.87 -9.67
N LEU A 84 -23.76 33.66 -8.45
CA LEU A 84 -23.66 34.67 -7.41
C LEU A 84 -22.20 34.87 -7.03
N GLN A 85 -21.71 36.11 -7.09
CA GLN A 85 -20.35 36.46 -6.71
C GLN A 85 -20.31 37.76 -5.87
N PRO A 86 -19.35 37.89 -4.96
CA PRO A 86 -19.02 39.17 -4.35
C PRO A 86 -18.33 40.12 -5.34
N ALA A 87 -18.54 41.42 -5.20
CA ALA A 87 -17.88 42.46 -5.98
C ALA A 87 -16.50 42.83 -5.42
N VAL A 88 -16.25 42.50 -4.15
CA VAL A 88 -14.99 42.77 -3.43
C VAL A 88 -14.42 41.50 -2.80
N GLY A 89 -13.09 41.43 -2.75
CA GLY A 89 -12.37 40.29 -2.20
C GLY A 89 -10.86 40.32 -2.48
N GLY A 90 -10.39 41.06 -3.48
CA GLY A 90 -8.97 41.14 -3.80
C GLY A 90 -8.34 39.78 -4.12
N ALA A 91 -7.01 39.72 -4.17
CA ALA A 91 -6.28 38.50 -4.52
C ALA A 91 -6.47 37.35 -3.50
N SER A 92 -6.87 37.67 -2.27
CA SER A 92 -7.13 36.69 -1.21
C SER A 92 -8.58 36.18 -1.20
N SER A 93 -9.43 36.72 -2.08
CA SER A 93 -10.90 36.62 -2.04
C SER A 93 -11.57 37.20 -0.79
N CYS A 94 -10.82 37.66 0.20
CA CYS A 94 -11.32 38.11 1.50
C CYS A 94 -10.94 39.55 1.89
N THR A 95 -10.45 40.34 0.95
CA THR A 95 -10.13 41.77 1.14
C THR A 95 -11.31 42.66 0.71
N SER A 96 -12.02 43.25 1.66
CA SER A 96 -13.23 44.06 1.41
C SER A 96 -13.01 45.39 0.69
N THR A 97 -11.76 45.85 0.60
CA THR A 97 -11.40 47.13 -0.04
C THR A 97 -10.87 46.95 -1.46
N GLU A 98 -10.78 45.71 -1.96
CA GLU A 98 -10.21 45.39 -3.26
C GLU A 98 -11.26 44.71 -4.13
N ILE A 99 -11.26 45.02 -5.43
CA ILE A 99 -12.18 44.42 -6.41
C ILE A 99 -11.94 42.90 -6.48
N MET A 100 -13.01 42.11 -6.54
CA MET A 100 -12.91 40.67 -6.72
C MET A 100 -12.29 40.32 -8.10
N PRO A 101 -11.24 39.48 -8.14
CA PRO A 101 -10.68 38.91 -9.37
C PRO A 101 -11.72 38.30 -10.31
N ILE A 102 -11.45 38.34 -11.61
CA ILE A 102 -12.37 37.82 -12.65
C ILE A 102 -12.43 36.29 -12.69
N GLY A 103 -11.44 35.61 -12.12
CA GLY A 103 -11.26 34.17 -12.26
C GLY A 103 -12.46 33.34 -11.86
N THR A 104 -13.07 33.59 -10.71
CA THR A 104 -14.24 32.82 -10.25
C THR A 104 -15.44 33.00 -11.18
N VAL A 105 -15.70 34.23 -11.65
CA VAL A 105 -16.76 34.46 -12.66
C VAL A 105 -16.46 33.68 -13.94
N ALA A 106 -15.21 33.68 -14.40
CA ALA A 106 -14.80 32.96 -15.61
C ALA A 106 -14.97 31.44 -15.48
N HIS A 107 -14.60 30.88 -14.33
CA HIS A 107 -14.78 29.46 -14.00
C HIS A 107 -16.26 29.06 -13.99
N GLU A 108 -17.10 29.82 -13.27
CA GLU A 108 -18.54 29.55 -13.17
C GLU A 108 -19.26 29.70 -14.51
N THR A 109 -18.77 30.60 -15.38
CA THR A 109 -19.26 30.73 -16.76
C THR A 109 -18.98 29.45 -17.57
N GLY A 110 -17.85 28.76 -17.30
CA GLY A 110 -17.54 27.48 -17.91
C GLY A 110 -18.58 26.40 -17.60
N HIS A 111 -19.12 26.36 -16.39
CA HIS A 111 -20.23 25.46 -16.05
C HIS A 111 -21.52 25.76 -16.82
N SER A 112 -21.77 27.02 -17.17
CA SER A 112 -22.90 27.39 -18.03
C SER A 112 -22.69 26.97 -19.49
N PHE A 113 -21.44 26.77 -19.92
CA PHE A 113 -21.13 26.10 -21.18
C PHE A 113 -21.17 24.57 -21.09
N GLY A 114 -21.46 24.01 -19.91
CA GLY A 114 -21.62 22.58 -19.69
C GLY A 114 -20.34 21.85 -19.27
N LEU A 115 -19.27 22.57 -18.93
CA LEU A 115 -18.03 21.95 -18.47
C LEU A 115 -18.13 21.52 -16.99
N PRO A 116 -17.54 20.39 -16.60
CA PRO A 116 -17.43 19.98 -15.21
C PRO A 116 -16.25 20.69 -14.51
N ASP A 117 -16.17 20.54 -13.20
CA ASP A 117 -14.94 20.80 -12.45
C ASP A 117 -13.89 19.74 -12.75
N LEU A 118 -12.66 20.21 -12.91
CA LEU A 118 -11.47 19.42 -13.19
C LEU A 118 -10.47 19.41 -12.02
N TYR A 119 -10.80 20.07 -10.91
CA TYR A 119 -10.19 19.76 -9.61
C TYR A 119 -10.85 18.51 -9.01
N ASP A 120 -10.17 17.90 -8.04
CA ASP A 120 -10.73 16.76 -7.31
C ASP A 120 -11.72 17.27 -6.24
N THR A 121 -13.02 17.10 -6.50
CA THR A 121 -14.08 17.58 -5.59
C THR A 121 -14.14 16.83 -4.25
N ASP A 122 -13.45 15.69 -4.11
CA ASP A 122 -13.32 14.98 -2.82
C ASP A 122 -12.19 15.58 -1.96
N ASN A 123 -11.45 16.57 -2.48
CA ASN A 123 -10.31 17.24 -1.84
C ASN A 123 -9.16 16.27 -1.47
N VAL A 124 -8.99 15.19 -2.24
CA VAL A 124 -7.87 14.26 -2.06
C VAL A 124 -6.65 14.78 -2.81
N SER A 125 -6.79 15.20 -4.07
CA SER A 125 -5.73 15.76 -4.91
C SER A 125 -6.08 17.18 -5.40
N GLU A 126 -5.26 17.77 -6.26
CA GLU A 126 -5.52 19.08 -6.89
C GLU A 126 -6.11 18.94 -8.31
N GLY A 127 -6.38 17.71 -8.77
CA GLY A 127 -6.82 17.43 -10.14
C GLY A 127 -5.84 17.98 -11.18
N ILE A 128 -6.30 18.80 -12.13
CA ILE A 128 -5.39 19.44 -13.11
C ILE A 128 -4.72 20.74 -12.60
N GLY A 129 -5.00 21.13 -11.35
CA GLY A 129 -4.44 22.33 -10.72
C GLY A 129 -4.67 23.64 -11.48
N GLU A 130 -3.71 24.54 -11.37
CA GLU A 130 -3.72 25.88 -11.96
C GLU A 130 -3.50 25.88 -13.47
N TRP A 131 -3.29 24.73 -14.11
CA TRP A 131 -3.07 24.65 -15.55
C TRP A 131 -4.34 24.79 -16.40
N GLY A 132 -5.53 24.64 -15.80
CA GLY A 132 -6.82 24.78 -16.47
C GLY A 132 -7.83 25.61 -15.66
N LEU A 133 -8.63 26.42 -16.37
CA LEU A 133 -9.63 27.32 -15.77
C LEU A 133 -10.69 26.59 -14.95
N MET A 134 -11.09 25.40 -15.40
CA MET A 134 -12.12 24.57 -14.73
C MET A 134 -11.57 23.83 -13.50
N SER A 135 -10.33 24.12 -13.10
CA SER A 135 -9.73 23.69 -11.84
C SER A 135 -9.37 24.92 -11.00
N SER A 136 -8.29 24.88 -10.22
CA SER A 136 -7.78 26.02 -9.44
C SER A 136 -7.14 27.12 -10.29
N GLY A 137 -7.11 26.98 -11.62
CA GLY A 137 -6.59 27.97 -12.56
C GLY A 137 -7.32 29.32 -12.54
N ASN A 138 -8.52 29.35 -11.97
CA ASN A 138 -9.24 30.58 -11.68
C ASN A 138 -8.54 31.46 -10.63
N PHE A 139 -7.67 30.89 -9.79
CA PHE A 139 -6.93 31.61 -8.74
C PHE A 139 -5.46 31.90 -9.10
N THR A 140 -4.94 31.40 -10.21
CA THR A 140 -3.50 31.52 -10.55
C THR A 140 -3.03 32.96 -10.55
N THR A 141 -3.75 33.85 -11.25
CA THR A 141 -3.48 35.30 -11.19
C THR A 141 -4.78 36.12 -11.15
N PRO A 142 -4.82 37.25 -10.41
CA PRO A 142 -6.05 38.02 -10.19
C PRO A 142 -6.76 38.53 -11.44
N LEU A 143 -6.02 38.90 -12.49
CA LEU A 143 -6.55 39.57 -13.69
C LEU A 143 -6.36 38.76 -14.97
N SER A 144 -5.67 37.62 -14.89
CA SER A 144 -5.41 36.73 -16.02
C SER A 144 -5.46 35.30 -15.52
N PRO A 145 -6.65 34.79 -15.16
CA PRO A 145 -6.80 33.38 -14.78
C PRO A 145 -6.31 32.49 -15.93
N SER A 146 -6.01 31.24 -15.61
CA SER A 146 -5.59 30.28 -16.62
C SER A 146 -6.62 30.16 -17.73
N ARG A 147 -6.15 29.98 -18.95
CA ARG A 147 -7.02 29.54 -20.05
C ARG A 147 -7.60 28.17 -19.74
N MET A 148 -8.70 27.85 -20.41
CA MET A 148 -9.14 26.47 -20.53
C MET A 148 -8.06 25.65 -21.25
N GLU A 149 -7.82 24.46 -20.75
CA GLU A 149 -6.96 23.45 -21.34
C GLU A 149 -7.60 22.82 -22.58
N ALA A 150 -6.79 22.13 -23.38
CA ALA A 150 -7.21 21.62 -24.68
C ALA A 150 -8.46 20.72 -24.64
N TRP A 151 -8.70 20.00 -23.54
CA TRP A 151 -9.89 19.16 -23.41
C TRP A 151 -11.17 20.00 -23.30
N SER A 152 -11.26 20.94 -22.36
CA SER A 152 -12.44 21.82 -22.24
C SER A 152 -12.69 22.61 -23.53
N LEU A 153 -11.64 23.15 -24.17
CA LEU A 153 -11.79 23.86 -25.43
C LEU A 153 -12.31 22.96 -26.56
N ASN A 154 -11.98 21.66 -26.55
CA ASN A 154 -12.50 20.70 -27.52
C ASN A 154 -14.00 20.45 -27.31
N GLU A 155 -14.45 20.29 -26.06
CA GLU A 155 -15.87 20.13 -25.75
C GLU A 155 -16.70 21.34 -26.21
N LEU A 156 -16.12 22.54 -26.15
CA LEU A 156 -16.74 23.78 -26.64
C LEU A 156 -16.61 23.98 -28.16
N GLY A 157 -15.79 23.17 -28.85
CA GLY A 157 -15.49 23.34 -30.27
C GLY A 157 -14.63 24.56 -30.60
N TRP A 158 -13.85 25.04 -29.63
CA TRP A 158 -13.01 26.25 -29.74
C TRP A 158 -11.54 25.95 -30.07
N VAL A 159 -11.15 24.68 -30.10
CA VAL A 159 -9.81 24.24 -30.49
C VAL A 159 -9.90 23.24 -31.64
N THR A 160 -8.88 23.25 -32.51
CA THR A 160 -8.67 22.23 -33.53
C THR A 160 -7.87 21.08 -32.94
N ILE A 161 -8.50 19.92 -32.80
CA ILE A 161 -7.81 18.68 -32.45
C ILE A 161 -7.26 18.03 -33.71
N VAL A 162 -5.94 17.88 -33.78
CA VAL A 162 -5.25 17.23 -34.91
C VAL A 162 -4.82 15.82 -34.48
N PRO A 163 -5.42 14.76 -35.06
CA PRO A 163 -4.97 13.39 -34.80
C PRO A 163 -3.58 13.15 -35.37
N VAL A 164 -2.66 12.67 -34.53
CA VAL A 164 -1.32 12.24 -34.96
C VAL A 164 -1.23 10.72 -34.90
N THR A 165 -1.22 10.07 -36.06
CA THR A 165 -1.41 8.62 -36.18
C THR A 165 -0.19 7.88 -36.73
N THR A 166 0.90 8.59 -37.04
CA THR A 166 2.10 8.03 -37.66
C THR A 166 3.35 8.33 -36.87
N ASN A 167 4.35 7.46 -36.96
CA ASN A 167 5.66 7.71 -36.36
C ASN A 167 6.36 8.84 -37.11
N ASN A 168 6.54 9.99 -36.47
CA ASN A 168 7.17 11.15 -37.09
C ASN A 168 7.68 12.13 -36.03
N THR A 169 8.41 13.15 -36.48
CA THR A 169 8.59 14.39 -35.71
C THR A 169 7.49 15.37 -36.10
N TYR A 170 6.86 15.95 -35.09
CA TYR A 170 5.78 16.90 -35.23
C TYR A 170 6.16 18.25 -34.62
N THR A 171 5.58 19.31 -35.16
CA THR A 171 5.78 20.69 -34.69
C THR A 171 4.46 21.43 -34.67
N PHE A 172 4.28 22.31 -33.68
CA PHE A 172 3.09 23.15 -33.58
C PHE A 172 3.36 24.39 -32.72
N ASP A 173 2.63 25.47 -33.01
CA ASP A 173 2.79 26.76 -32.38
C ASP A 173 2.05 26.85 -31.05
N ALA A 174 2.30 27.93 -30.31
CA ALA A 174 1.73 28.16 -29.00
C ALA A 174 0.19 28.10 -29.08
N ALA A 175 -0.42 27.40 -28.13
CA ALA A 175 -1.85 27.16 -28.09
C ALA A 175 -2.67 28.47 -28.08
N PRO A 176 -2.25 29.57 -27.42
CA PRO A 176 -2.98 30.86 -27.50
C PRO A 176 -2.95 31.54 -28.87
N LEU A 177 -2.09 31.09 -29.80
CA LEU A 177 -1.94 31.68 -31.14
C LEU A 177 -2.49 30.78 -32.25
N SER A 178 -2.55 29.47 -32.00
CA SER A 178 -2.88 28.48 -33.03
C SER A 178 -4.21 27.76 -32.81
N ASP A 179 -4.77 27.84 -31.60
CA ASP A 179 -5.94 27.05 -31.17
C ASP A 179 -5.85 25.59 -31.63
N THR A 180 -4.65 25.00 -31.52
CA THR A 180 -4.37 23.64 -31.99
C THR A 180 -3.81 22.79 -30.85
N ALA A 181 -4.36 21.59 -30.69
CA ALA A 181 -3.80 20.55 -29.83
C ALA A 181 -3.72 19.22 -30.59
N PHE A 182 -2.76 18.38 -30.23
CA PHE A 182 -2.57 17.11 -30.90
C PHE A 182 -3.18 15.95 -30.11
N TYR A 183 -3.90 15.09 -30.81
CA TYR A 183 -4.53 13.89 -30.26
C TYR A 183 -3.70 12.65 -30.58
N VAL A 184 -3.25 11.97 -29.54
CA VAL A 184 -2.45 10.76 -29.62
C VAL A 184 -3.23 9.59 -29.03
N ARG A 185 -3.63 8.65 -29.87
CA ARG A 185 -4.42 7.49 -29.43
C ARG A 185 -3.56 6.45 -28.72
N VAL A 186 -4.02 5.94 -27.58
CA VAL A 186 -3.49 4.74 -26.93
C VAL A 186 -3.67 3.52 -27.85
N GLN A 187 -2.66 2.65 -27.90
CA GLN A 187 -2.65 1.46 -28.75
C GLN A 187 -3.01 0.18 -27.98
N GLY A 188 -3.38 -0.86 -28.73
CA GLY A 188 -3.77 -2.15 -28.17
C GLY A 188 -5.16 -2.11 -27.50
N ALA A 189 -5.36 -2.95 -26.48
CA ALA A 189 -6.60 -2.99 -25.72
C ALA A 189 -6.80 -1.66 -24.98
N ASN A 190 -7.91 -0.98 -25.28
CA ASN A 190 -8.26 0.32 -24.72
C ASN A 190 -9.77 0.37 -24.42
N PRO A 191 -10.24 -0.35 -23.39
CA PRO A 191 -11.68 -0.48 -23.11
C PRO A 191 -12.31 0.80 -22.56
N ARG A 192 -11.50 1.74 -22.05
CA ARG A 192 -11.95 3.01 -21.44
C ARG A 192 -11.81 4.22 -22.36
N GLY A 193 -11.31 4.02 -23.58
CA GLY A 193 -11.13 5.09 -24.55
C GLY A 193 -10.05 6.09 -24.13
N GLU A 194 -8.97 5.61 -23.51
CA GLU A 194 -7.84 6.44 -23.06
C GLU A 194 -7.06 7.04 -24.26
N TYR A 195 -6.57 8.26 -24.12
CA TYR A 195 -5.73 8.96 -25.12
C TYR A 195 -4.92 10.09 -24.50
N PHE A 196 -3.90 10.59 -25.21
CA PHE A 196 -3.18 11.80 -24.79
C PHE A 196 -3.57 13.01 -25.65
N LEU A 197 -3.68 14.19 -25.02
CA LEU A 197 -3.72 15.48 -25.69
C LEU A 197 -2.42 16.24 -25.42
N LEU A 198 -1.83 16.78 -26.47
CA LEU A 198 -0.58 17.52 -26.42
C LEU A 198 -0.87 19.00 -26.69
N GLU A 199 -0.53 19.85 -25.73
CA GLU A 199 -0.84 21.28 -25.75
C GLU A 199 0.44 22.12 -25.52
N ASN A 200 0.75 23.01 -26.46
CA ASN A 200 1.95 23.84 -26.40
C ASN A 200 1.65 25.17 -25.66
N ARG A 201 1.95 25.25 -24.37
CA ARG A 201 1.68 26.45 -23.54
C ARG A 201 2.93 27.32 -23.46
N GLN A 202 2.86 28.53 -23.99
CA GLN A 202 4.01 29.46 -24.08
C GLN A 202 3.66 30.82 -23.50
N ARG A 203 4.66 31.68 -23.24
CA ARG A 203 4.44 33.05 -22.72
C ARG A 203 3.83 33.97 -23.80
N GLN A 204 2.61 33.65 -24.19
CA GLN A 204 1.80 34.29 -25.21
C GLN A 204 0.42 34.57 -24.62
N GLN A 205 -0.09 35.78 -24.83
CA GLN A 205 -1.41 36.20 -24.31
C GLN A 205 -1.58 35.86 -22.80
N SER A 206 -2.72 35.29 -22.39
CA SER A 206 -3.03 34.95 -20.98
C SER A 206 -2.06 33.95 -20.35
N ASP A 207 -1.47 33.04 -21.14
CA ASP A 207 -0.48 32.07 -20.64
C ASP A 207 0.81 32.75 -20.16
N SER A 208 1.09 33.98 -20.60
CA SER A 208 2.21 34.77 -20.09
C SER A 208 2.13 34.95 -18.56
N ALA A 209 0.93 35.11 -18.02
CA ALA A 209 0.72 35.32 -16.59
C ALA A 209 0.93 34.02 -15.80
N VAL A 210 0.33 32.92 -16.26
CA VAL A 210 0.43 31.58 -15.65
C VAL A 210 1.87 31.09 -15.63
N ILE A 211 2.57 31.15 -16.76
CA ILE A 211 3.97 30.69 -16.84
C ILE A 211 4.88 31.53 -15.96
N ARG A 212 4.71 32.86 -15.94
CA ARG A 212 5.49 33.73 -15.04
C ARG A 212 5.21 33.43 -13.57
N TYR A 213 3.94 33.17 -13.22
CA TYR A 213 3.55 32.81 -11.87
C TYR A 213 4.29 31.54 -11.40
N HIS A 214 4.21 30.45 -12.16
CA HIS A 214 4.87 29.20 -11.78
C HIS A 214 6.40 29.30 -11.84
N CYS A 215 6.99 30.06 -12.78
CA CYS A 215 8.43 30.34 -12.77
C CYS A 215 8.87 31.11 -11.53
N HIS A 216 8.12 32.14 -11.14
CA HIS A 216 8.47 32.94 -9.97
C HIS A 216 8.35 32.13 -8.68
N ARG A 217 7.30 31.30 -8.57
CA ARG A 217 7.11 30.35 -7.48
C ARG A 217 8.28 29.35 -7.38
N ALA A 218 8.85 28.97 -8.52
CA ALA A 218 10.04 28.13 -8.61
C ALA A 218 11.38 28.86 -8.31
N GLY A 219 11.36 30.17 -8.05
CA GLY A 219 12.57 30.98 -7.85
C GLY A 219 13.27 31.39 -9.16
N ASP A 220 12.53 31.43 -10.27
CA ASP A 220 12.99 31.83 -11.60
C ASP A 220 14.26 31.08 -12.10
N PRO A 221 14.32 29.74 -12.01
CA PRO A 221 15.49 28.99 -12.46
C PRO A 221 15.66 29.08 -13.98
N VAL A 222 16.88 29.10 -14.48
CA VAL A 222 17.15 28.83 -15.91
C VAL A 222 17.05 27.31 -16.08
N PRO A 223 16.11 26.72 -16.85
CA PRO A 223 15.50 27.17 -18.11
C PRO A 223 13.98 27.47 -18.06
N CYS A 224 13.46 28.04 -16.97
CA CYS A 224 12.02 28.19 -16.77
C CYS A 224 11.30 28.97 -17.88
N GLY A 225 10.18 28.44 -18.34
CA GLY A 225 9.33 29.06 -19.34
C GLY A 225 8.20 28.15 -19.78
N GLY A 226 7.64 28.44 -20.96
CA GLY A 226 6.62 27.61 -21.55
C GLY A 226 7.15 26.27 -22.05
N GLY A 227 6.24 25.38 -22.42
CA GLY A 227 6.55 24.04 -22.82
C GLY A 227 5.33 23.28 -23.30
N LEU A 228 5.48 21.96 -23.36
CA LEU A 228 4.45 21.03 -23.75
C LEU A 228 3.77 20.49 -22.49
N LEU A 229 2.46 20.69 -22.36
CA LEU A 229 1.64 19.90 -21.45
C LEU A 229 1.20 18.62 -22.19
N ILE A 230 1.27 17.49 -21.50
CA ILE A 230 0.77 16.21 -21.98
C ILE A 230 -0.34 15.77 -21.05
N TRP A 231 -1.57 15.88 -21.52
CA TRP A 231 -2.76 15.47 -20.80
C TRP A 231 -3.05 14.00 -21.10
N HIS A 232 -3.30 13.19 -20.08
CA HIS A 232 -3.90 11.87 -20.23
C HIS A 232 -5.40 11.96 -19.97
N VAL A 233 -6.19 11.44 -20.90
CA VAL A 233 -7.65 11.49 -20.84
C VAL A 233 -8.22 10.08 -20.77
N ASP A 234 -9.06 9.81 -19.78
CA ASP A 234 -9.87 8.59 -19.66
C ASP A 234 -11.33 8.90 -20.01
N SER A 235 -11.77 8.53 -21.21
CA SER A 235 -13.10 8.89 -21.71
C SER A 235 -14.23 8.28 -20.89
N ALA A 236 -14.04 7.08 -20.35
CA ALA A 236 -15.04 6.43 -19.50
C ALA A 236 -15.23 7.19 -18.18
N GLN A 237 -14.15 7.72 -17.60
CA GLN A 237 -14.19 8.54 -16.40
C GLN A 237 -14.77 9.93 -16.70
N MET A 238 -14.38 10.55 -17.82
CA MET A 238 -14.93 11.85 -18.24
C MET A 238 -16.44 11.79 -18.55
N ALA A 239 -16.97 10.62 -18.90
CA ALA A 239 -18.40 10.40 -19.10
C ALA A 239 -19.19 10.23 -17.78
N THR A 240 -18.52 10.26 -16.61
CA THR A 240 -19.19 10.14 -15.31
C THR A 240 -20.10 11.35 -15.10
N PRO A 241 -21.41 11.15 -14.85
CA PRO A 241 -22.32 12.26 -14.61
C PRO A 241 -21.95 13.07 -13.36
N GLY A 242 -22.13 14.38 -13.44
CA GLY A 242 -21.89 15.28 -12.33
C GLY A 242 -20.50 15.89 -12.37
N ASN A 243 -19.96 16.17 -11.19
CA ASN A 243 -18.81 17.07 -11.02
C ASN A 243 -17.58 16.37 -10.46
N SER A 244 -17.47 15.06 -10.67
CA SER A 244 -16.49 14.20 -9.99
C SER A 244 -15.58 13.48 -10.98
N VAL A 245 -15.29 14.10 -12.13
CA VAL A 245 -14.54 13.45 -13.22
C VAL A 245 -13.08 13.18 -12.83
N ASN A 246 -12.54 13.93 -11.87
CA ASN A 246 -11.18 13.75 -11.36
C ASN A 246 -11.14 13.24 -9.92
N THR A 247 -12.21 12.62 -9.42
CA THR A 247 -12.18 11.98 -8.09
C THR A 247 -11.78 10.51 -8.17
N GLY A 248 -11.09 10.02 -7.12
CA GLY A 248 -10.69 8.63 -6.99
C GLY A 248 -9.36 8.31 -7.67
N SER A 249 -9.07 7.01 -7.86
CA SER A 249 -7.76 6.55 -8.33
C SER A 249 -7.56 6.64 -9.85
N ILE A 250 -8.60 6.97 -10.61
CA ILE A 250 -8.53 7.19 -12.06
C ILE A 250 -9.07 8.58 -12.32
N HIS A 251 -8.20 9.49 -12.70
CA HIS A 251 -8.59 10.82 -13.13
C HIS A 251 -9.08 10.77 -14.58
N GLY A 252 -10.15 11.50 -14.88
CA GLY A 252 -10.68 11.62 -16.23
C GLY A 252 -9.79 12.49 -17.11
N LEU A 253 -9.18 13.52 -16.53
CA LEU A 253 -8.14 14.34 -17.15
C LEU A 253 -7.00 14.52 -16.15
N GLU A 254 -5.80 14.10 -16.55
CA GLU A 254 -4.61 14.11 -15.70
C GLU A 254 -3.45 14.76 -16.45
N LEU A 255 -2.64 15.56 -15.75
CA LEU A 255 -1.42 16.10 -16.31
C LEU A 255 -0.24 15.14 -16.06
N MET A 256 0.45 14.72 -17.11
CA MET A 256 1.66 13.92 -16.97
C MET A 256 2.85 14.81 -16.56
N GLN A 257 2.98 15.13 -15.27
CA GLN A 257 3.96 16.09 -14.73
C GLN A 257 5.41 15.74 -15.14
N ALA A 258 6.09 16.62 -15.88
CA ALA A 258 7.38 16.31 -16.48
C ALA A 258 8.52 16.08 -15.48
N ASP A 259 8.46 16.70 -14.30
CA ASP A 259 9.42 16.50 -13.21
C ASP A 259 9.19 15.22 -12.39
N ALA A 260 8.04 14.58 -12.59
CA ALA A 260 7.59 13.39 -11.89
C ALA A 260 7.44 13.53 -10.36
N PHE A 261 7.27 14.75 -9.85
CA PHE A 261 7.06 14.99 -8.42
C PHE A 261 5.65 14.65 -7.95
N GLY A 262 4.69 14.47 -8.86
CA GLY A 262 3.33 14.06 -8.53
C GLY A 262 2.62 15.07 -7.63
N ASN A 263 2.97 16.36 -7.69
CA ASN A 263 2.45 17.36 -6.78
C ASN A 263 0.94 17.63 -6.96
N LEU A 264 0.40 17.40 -8.15
CA LEU A 264 -1.04 17.51 -8.41
C LEU A 264 -1.80 16.32 -7.81
N ASP A 265 -1.19 15.13 -7.81
CA ASP A 265 -1.78 13.89 -7.29
C ASP A 265 -1.54 13.67 -5.79
N ALA A 266 -0.60 14.41 -5.21
CA ALA A 266 -0.29 14.34 -3.79
C ALA A 266 -1.46 14.86 -2.93
N ALA A 267 -1.60 14.26 -1.75
CA ALA A 267 -2.69 14.58 -0.83
C ALA A 267 -2.77 16.09 -0.52
N ALA A 268 -3.84 16.78 -0.89
CA ALA A 268 -3.97 18.22 -0.69
C ALA A 268 -4.06 18.61 0.81
N ALA A 269 -4.70 17.76 1.61
CA ALA A 269 -4.96 18.03 3.02
C ALA A 269 -3.69 17.90 3.90
N GLY A 270 -3.18 19.04 4.38
CA GLY A 270 -2.10 19.09 5.39
C GLY A 270 -0.69 18.80 4.86
N ASN A 271 -0.52 18.74 3.54
CA ASN A 271 0.75 18.40 2.89
C ASN A 271 1.14 19.42 1.80
N ALA A 272 0.85 20.71 2.02
CA ALA A 272 1.16 21.75 1.05
C ALA A 272 2.67 21.92 0.83
N CYS A 273 3.09 22.06 -0.43
CA CYS A 273 4.48 22.37 -0.77
C CYS A 273 4.90 23.76 -0.25
N PRO A 274 6.18 23.94 0.12
CA PRO A 274 6.73 25.26 0.41
C PRO A 274 6.50 26.21 -0.78
N ALA A 275 6.16 27.47 -0.48
CA ALA A 275 5.82 28.47 -1.51
C ALA A 275 6.92 28.74 -2.54
N THR A 276 8.17 28.36 -2.25
CA THR A 276 9.35 28.64 -3.08
C THR A 276 10.10 27.38 -3.53
N SER A 277 9.53 26.18 -3.37
CA SER A 277 10.24 24.93 -3.65
C SER A 277 9.32 23.89 -4.29
N MET A 278 9.79 23.32 -5.40
CA MET A 278 9.22 22.16 -6.08
C MET A 278 9.92 20.94 -5.47
N VAL A 279 9.21 20.15 -4.66
CA VAL A 279 9.77 18.92 -4.06
C VAL A 279 8.78 17.78 -4.23
N ASP A 280 9.33 16.58 -4.41
CA ASP A 280 8.58 15.34 -4.46
C ASP A 280 7.79 15.10 -3.15
N GLY A 281 6.56 14.59 -3.29
CA GLY A 281 5.73 14.10 -2.18
C GLY A 281 4.91 15.14 -1.41
N CYS A 282 4.99 16.43 -1.74
CA CYS A 282 4.05 17.46 -1.25
C CYS A 282 2.98 17.80 -2.30
N SER A 283 1.87 18.40 -1.88
CA SER A 283 0.79 18.82 -2.77
C SER A 283 0.92 20.29 -3.16
N ASN A 284 0.74 20.58 -4.44
CA ASN A 284 0.59 21.93 -4.93
C ASN A 284 -0.31 21.96 -6.18
N ARG A 285 -0.76 23.15 -6.55
CA ARG A 285 -1.64 23.37 -7.70
C ARG A 285 -0.91 23.46 -9.04
N GLY A 286 0.32 22.97 -9.13
CA GLY A 286 1.18 23.05 -10.30
C GLY A 286 2.35 24.01 -10.13
N ASP A 287 3.39 23.76 -10.93
CA ASP A 287 4.64 24.50 -10.90
C ASP A 287 5.45 24.37 -12.21
N ALA A 288 6.58 25.06 -12.26
CA ALA A 288 7.40 25.15 -13.46
C ALA A 288 8.02 23.81 -13.91
N GLY A 289 8.00 22.78 -13.07
CA GLY A 289 8.44 21.42 -13.39
C GLY A 289 7.45 20.63 -14.23
N ASP A 290 6.18 21.04 -14.27
CA ASP A 290 5.10 20.27 -14.90
C ASP A 290 5.18 20.17 -16.43
N LEU A 291 5.61 21.25 -17.10
CA LEU A 291 5.70 21.28 -18.57
C LEU A 291 6.94 20.53 -19.06
N TYR A 292 6.88 19.93 -20.24
CA TYR A 292 8.08 19.41 -20.91
C TYR A 292 8.77 20.50 -21.75
N PRO A 293 10.10 20.67 -21.68
CA PRO A 293 11.01 19.89 -20.87
C PRO A 293 11.15 20.35 -19.41
N GLY A 294 10.57 21.50 -19.07
CA GLY A 294 10.46 21.97 -17.69
C GLY A 294 11.80 22.30 -17.05
N THR A 295 11.78 22.49 -15.73
CA THR A 295 12.96 22.83 -14.94
C THR A 295 13.97 21.69 -14.80
N LEU A 296 13.54 20.43 -14.94
CA LEU A 296 14.40 19.24 -14.90
C LEU A 296 14.88 18.77 -16.28
N VAL A 297 14.53 19.50 -17.35
CA VAL A 297 14.93 19.19 -18.73
C VAL A 297 14.50 17.77 -19.16
N ASN A 298 13.36 17.29 -18.66
CA ASN A 298 12.80 16.01 -19.08
C ASN A 298 12.27 16.12 -20.51
N THR A 299 12.88 15.41 -21.45
CA THR A 299 12.49 15.51 -22.86
C THR A 299 11.63 14.34 -23.34
N ALA A 300 11.10 13.50 -22.43
CA ALA A 300 10.44 12.27 -22.80
C ALA A 300 9.35 11.77 -21.83
N LEU A 301 8.25 11.30 -22.41
CA LEU A 301 7.22 10.44 -21.82
C LEU A 301 7.24 9.11 -22.58
N VAL A 302 8.01 8.14 -22.07
CA VAL A 302 8.19 6.80 -22.66
C VAL A 302 8.05 5.73 -21.58
N TYR A 303 8.10 4.43 -21.91
CA TYR A 303 7.84 3.37 -20.94
C TYR A 303 8.82 3.33 -19.74
N ARG A 304 10.06 3.76 -19.96
CA ARG A 304 11.15 3.70 -18.94
C ARG A 304 11.46 5.03 -18.25
N THR A 305 10.78 6.11 -18.61
CA THR A 305 10.94 7.38 -17.91
C THR A 305 10.04 7.42 -16.68
N ASN A 306 10.28 8.41 -15.82
CA ASN A 306 9.31 8.84 -14.82
C ASN A 306 8.97 10.31 -15.15
N PRO A 307 7.71 10.65 -15.46
CA PRO A 307 6.57 9.73 -15.62
C PRO A 307 6.73 8.79 -16.82
N ALA A 308 6.00 7.67 -16.78
CA ALA A 308 6.01 6.65 -17.82
C ALA A 308 4.75 6.73 -18.70
N SER A 309 4.88 6.40 -19.99
CA SER A 309 3.71 6.34 -20.90
C SER A 309 2.87 5.08 -20.64
N LEU A 310 2.04 5.13 -19.61
CA LEU A 310 1.18 4.04 -19.15
C LEU A 310 -0.30 4.41 -19.26
N LYS A 311 -1.16 3.40 -19.20
CA LYS A 311 -2.60 3.56 -19.03
C LYS A 311 -2.92 3.72 -17.54
N ASN A 312 -3.93 4.52 -17.24
CA ASN A 312 -4.38 4.77 -15.88
C ASN A 312 -5.15 3.57 -15.33
N PHE A 313 -5.85 2.84 -16.20
CA PHE A 313 -6.69 1.72 -15.79
C PHE A 313 -5.92 0.54 -15.19
N ASP A 314 -4.82 0.13 -15.83
CA ASP A 314 -4.11 -1.11 -15.49
C ASP A 314 -2.59 -0.96 -15.41
N GLY A 315 -2.06 0.26 -15.59
CA GLY A 315 -0.61 0.52 -15.60
C GLY A 315 0.13 -0.15 -16.76
N SER A 316 -0.58 -0.70 -17.75
CA SER A 316 0.05 -1.29 -18.94
C SER A 316 0.58 -0.19 -19.86
N PHE A 317 1.55 -0.53 -20.70
CA PHE A 317 2.11 0.42 -21.67
C PHE A 317 1.02 0.96 -22.59
N ALA A 318 0.98 2.30 -22.74
CA ALA A 318 0.02 2.97 -23.61
C ALA A 318 0.26 2.70 -25.11
N GLY A 319 1.40 2.08 -25.47
CA GLY A 319 1.76 1.80 -26.86
C GLY A 319 2.31 3.02 -27.60
N VAL A 320 2.68 4.06 -26.84
CA VAL A 320 3.09 5.37 -27.32
C VAL A 320 4.40 5.77 -26.64
N ALA A 321 5.30 6.39 -27.39
CA ALA A 321 6.47 7.08 -26.88
C ALA A 321 6.50 8.49 -27.46
N ILE A 322 6.55 9.49 -26.59
CA ILE A 322 6.72 10.91 -26.93
C ILE A 322 8.08 11.32 -26.38
N ASP A 323 9.01 11.69 -27.25
CA ASP A 323 10.36 12.06 -26.82
C ASP A 323 10.96 13.17 -27.68
N SER A 324 12.23 13.49 -27.43
CA SER A 324 12.94 14.56 -28.14
C SER A 324 12.20 15.90 -28.06
N ILE A 325 11.45 16.10 -26.96
CA ILE A 325 10.60 17.27 -26.72
C ILE A 325 11.50 18.49 -26.54
N ARG A 326 11.28 19.53 -27.36
CA ARG A 326 12.12 20.74 -27.34
C ARG A 326 11.41 21.95 -27.93
N GLN A 327 11.77 23.14 -27.47
CA GLN A 327 11.42 24.38 -28.16
C GLN A 327 12.25 24.53 -29.44
N LEU A 328 11.59 24.79 -30.57
CA LEU A 328 12.24 25.18 -31.83
C LEU A 328 12.36 26.70 -31.95
N VAL A 329 11.32 27.42 -31.52
CA VAL A 329 11.28 28.87 -31.45
C VAL A 329 10.86 29.25 -30.04
N THR A 330 11.69 30.04 -29.36
CA THR A 330 11.47 30.40 -27.96
C THR A 330 10.10 31.06 -27.75
N ASP A 331 9.38 30.61 -26.73
CA ASP A 331 8.04 31.09 -26.39
C ASP A 331 7.03 31.00 -27.56
N HIS A 332 7.24 30.09 -28.52
CA HIS A 332 6.38 29.95 -29.69
C HIS A 332 6.19 28.49 -30.13
N THR A 333 7.16 27.91 -30.84
CA THR A 333 7.00 26.62 -31.54
C THR A 333 7.70 25.49 -30.79
N MET A 334 6.97 24.40 -30.53
CA MET A 334 7.51 23.15 -29.96
C MET A 334 7.69 22.08 -31.02
N ALA A 335 8.62 21.16 -30.77
CA ALA A 335 8.76 19.90 -31.49
C ALA A 335 8.81 18.72 -30.55
N PHE A 336 8.30 17.58 -31.00
CA PHE A 336 8.46 16.28 -30.35
C PHE A 336 8.49 15.18 -31.40
N ARG A 337 9.03 14.02 -31.02
CA ARG A 337 9.00 12.81 -31.83
C ARG A 337 8.00 11.83 -31.23
N LEU A 338 7.14 11.30 -32.08
CA LEU A 338 6.11 10.33 -31.73
C LEU A 338 6.44 8.96 -32.30
N ARG A 339 6.33 7.92 -31.48
CA ARG A 339 6.51 6.53 -31.89
C ARG A 339 5.42 5.65 -31.29
N PHE A 340 4.75 4.89 -32.13
CA PHE A 340 3.79 3.86 -31.77
C PHE A 340 4.44 2.49 -31.89
N GLY A 341 4.13 1.58 -30.96
CA GLY A 341 4.63 0.23 -31.02
C GLY A 341 4.36 -0.61 -29.79
N ALA A 342 5.01 -1.77 -29.74
CA ALA A 342 4.98 -2.68 -28.61
C ALA A 342 6.37 -2.85 -28.00
N LEU A 343 6.42 -3.17 -26.71
CA LEU A 343 7.67 -3.31 -25.99
C LEU A 343 8.45 -4.54 -26.45
N THR A 344 9.75 -4.37 -26.64
CA THR A 344 10.69 -5.49 -26.58
C THR A 344 10.84 -5.93 -25.14
N VAL A 345 10.71 -7.23 -24.89
CA VAL A 345 10.82 -7.84 -23.57
C VAL A 345 11.97 -8.84 -23.58
N ALA A 346 12.92 -8.75 -22.65
CA ALA A 346 13.93 -9.78 -22.45
C ALA A 346 13.88 -10.26 -20.99
N ARG A 347 13.81 -11.57 -20.76
CA ARG A 347 13.72 -12.18 -19.43
C ARG A 347 14.26 -13.59 -19.39
N ALA A 348 14.52 -14.11 -18.20
CA ALA A 348 14.72 -15.54 -18.00
C ALA A 348 13.38 -16.28 -17.84
N SER A 349 13.38 -17.60 -18.07
CA SER A 349 12.22 -18.46 -17.81
C SER A 349 11.94 -18.65 -16.31
N ASP A 350 12.93 -18.39 -15.46
CA ASP A 350 12.80 -18.35 -14.00
C ASP A 350 13.01 -16.91 -13.52
N THR A 351 12.09 -16.38 -12.73
CA THR A 351 12.08 -14.97 -12.32
C THR A 351 13.16 -14.61 -11.31
N GLY A 352 13.84 -15.59 -10.70
CA GLY A 352 14.98 -15.36 -9.83
C GLY A 352 16.30 -15.16 -10.58
N ALA A 353 16.34 -15.51 -11.88
CA ALA A 353 17.52 -15.34 -12.71
C ALA A 353 17.50 -13.99 -13.45
N VAL A 354 18.69 -13.46 -13.72
CA VAL A 354 18.90 -12.13 -14.29
C VAL A 354 19.47 -12.27 -15.70
N ILE A 355 18.93 -11.52 -16.65
CA ILE A 355 19.48 -11.36 -17.99
C ILE A 355 20.33 -10.10 -18.07
N GLN A 356 21.19 -10.02 -19.09
CA GLN A 356 21.89 -8.81 -19.46
C GLN A 356 21.24 -8.20 -20.69
N PHE A 357 21.02 -6.89 -20.67
CA PHE A 357 20.64 -6.10 -21.82
C PHE A 357 21.59 -4.90 -21.89
N ASP A 358 22.33 -4.74 -22.98
CA ASP A 358 23.37 -3.72 -23.14
C ASP A 358 24.32 -3.66 -21.93
N ALA A 359 24.85 -4.85 -21.57
CA ALA A 359 25.70 -5.11 -20.40
C ALA A 359 25.08 -4.82 -19.02
N SER A 360 23.85 -4.33 -18.97
CA SER A 360 23.14 -4.03 -17.72
C SER A 360 22.24 -5.18 -17.30
N ASN A 361 22.16 -5.45 -16.00
CA ASN A 361 21.45 -6.59 -15.43
C ASN A 361 19.96 -6.29 -15.20
N PHE A 362 19.07 -7.17 -15.64
CA PHE A 362 17.62 -7.05 -15.44
C PHE A 362 16.99 -8.39 -15.07
N ASN A 363 16.02 -8.40 -14.14
CA ASN A 363 15.11 -9.55 -13.99
C ASN A 363 14.18 -9.66 -15.21
N VAL A 364 13.67 -8.52 -15.65
CA VAL A 364 12.91 -8.36 -16.89
C VAL A 364 13.25 -7.00 -17.47
N PHE A 365 13.77 -6.98 -18.69
CA PHE A 365 13.93 -5.77 -19.47
C PHE A 365 12.67 -5.55 -20.33
N ARG A 366 12.20 -4.29 -20.40
CA ARG A 366 11.06 -3.88 -21.23
C ARG A 366 11.27 -2.47 -21.74
N ASP A 367 11.10 -2.22 -23.05
CA ASP A 367 11.03 -0.87 -23.66
C ASP A 367 10.66 -0.90 -25.14
N LEU A 368 10.26 0.25 -25.66
CA LEU A 368 10.06 0.50 -27.09
C LEU A 368 11.39 0.90 -27.74
N LEU A 369 12.07 -0.10 -28.30
CA LEU A 369 13.35 0.10 -28.98
C LEU A 369 13.17 0.81 -30.31
N GLU A 370 14.16 1.61 -30.69
CA GLU A 370 14.18 2.25 -32.00
C GLU A 370 14.22 1.22 -33.12
N ALA A 371 13.50 1.47 -34.21
CA ALA A 371 13.57 0.61 -35.37
C ALA A 371 14.99 0.63 -35.96
N GLY A 372 15.64 -0.53 -36.01
CA GLY A 372 16.98 -0.67 -36.57
C GLY A 372 18.13 -0.36 -35.59
N SER A 373 17.86 0.00 -34.34
CA SER A 373 18.94 0.14 -33.34
C SER A 373 19.57 -1.21 -33.02
N SER A 374 20.86 -1.19 -32.69
CA SER A 374 21.60 -2.41 -32.30
C SER A 374 21.67 -2.49 -30.78
N HIS A 375 21.26 -3.63 -30.23
CA HIS A 375 21.31 -3.92 -28.79
C HIS A 375 21.93 -5.30 -28.55
N THR A 376 22.39 -5.55 -27.35
CA THR A 376 22.92 -6.86 -26.93
C THR A 376 22.04 -7.46 -25.86
N ILE A 377 21.70 -8.74 -25.99
CA ILE A 377 21.11 -9.52 -24.91
C ILE A 377 22.09 -10.62 -24.50
N GLY A 378 22.12 -10.93 -23.21
CA GLY A 378 23.09 -11.85 -22.64
C GLY A 378 22.58 -12.55 -21.39
N PHE A 379 23.28 -13.59 -20.98
CA PHE A 379 23.07 -14.23 -19.69
C PHE A 379 24.44 -14.56 -19.09
N SER A 380 24.64 -14.30 -17.80
CA SER A 380 25.83 -14.79 -17.09
C SER A 380 25.54 -16.21 -16.62
N ASP A 381 26.25 -17.21 -17.16
CA ASP A 381 26.03 -18.60 -16.72
C ASP A 381 26.47 -18.82 -15.26
N ASN A 382 25.95 -19.86 -14.62
CA ASN A 382 26.23 -20.22 -13.22
C ASN A 382 25.84 -19.14 -12.19
N GLN A 383 24.83 -18.32 -12.50
CA GLN A 383 24.25 -17.38 -11.54
C GLN A 383 23.80 -18.11 -10.28
N VAL A 384 24.16 -17.58 -9.11
CA VAL A 384 23.74 -18.14 -7.82
C VAL A 384 22.79 -17.17 -7.16
N ALA A 385 21.68 -17.69 -6.65
CA ALA A 385 20.70 -16.91 -5.89
C ALA A 385 21.34 -16.23 -4.67
N PRO A 386 20.81 -15.09 -4.17
CA PRO A 386 21.35 -14.40 -3.00
C PRO A 386 21.48 -15.30 -1.75
N ASN A 387 20.61 -16.32 -1.62
CA ASN A 387 20.67 -17.29 -0.53
C ASN A 387 21.80 -18.33 -0.66
N GLY A 388 22.53 -18.35 -1.79
CA GLY A 388 23.62 -19.28 -2.05
C GLY A 388 23.19 -20.74 -2.28
N ARG A 389 21.90 -21.00 -2.52
CA ARG A 389 21.30 -22.35 -2.51
C ARG A 389 20.67 -22.80 -3.82
N THR A 390 20.40 -21.87 -4.74
CA THR A 390 19.94 -22.18 -6.11
C THR A 390 20.95 -21.62 -7.09
N ARG A 391 21.27 -22.37 -8.14
CA ARG A 391 22.13 -21.94 -9.23
C ARG A 391 21.39 -22.11 -10.56
N TRP A 392 21.48 -21.12 -11.44
CA TRP A 392 20.89 -21.17 -12.76
C TRP A 392 21.95 -21.37 -13.84
N HIS A 393 21.58 -22.19 -14.83
CA HIS A 393 22.37 -22.46 -16.01
C HIS A 393 21.62 -22.06 -17.26
N PHE A 394 22.29 -21.34 -18.16
CA PHE A 394 21.72 -21.01 -19.46
C PHE A 394 21.54 -22.26 -20.33
N VAL A 395 20.40 -22.35 -21.02
CA VAL A 395 20.13 -23.41 -22.00
C VAL A 395 20.09 -22.82 -23.41
N SER A 396 19.19 -21.85 -23.63
CA SER A 396 18.95 -21.27 -24.95
C SER A 396 18.16 -19.98 -24.83
N TRP A 397 18.28 -19.09 -25.80
CA TRP A 397 17.31 -18.04 -26.04
C TRP A 397 16.18 -18.54 -26.94
N SER A 398 15.00 -17.92 -26.82
CA SER A 398 13.83 -18.24 -27.65
C SER A 398 14.02 -17.98 -29.14
N ASP A 399 15.01 -17.17 -29.51
CA ASP A 399 15.41 -16.89 -30.90
C ASP A 399 16.50 -17.87 -31.43
N GLY A 400 16.99 -18.78 -30.58
CA GLY A 400 17.95 -19.83 -30.95
C GLY A 400 19.40 -19.38 -31.08
N PHE A 401 19.72 -18.11 -30.78
CA PHE A 401 21.09 -17.60 -30.87
C PHE A 401 21.93 -17.91 -29.61
N ALA A 402 23.19 -17.48 -29.65
CA ALA A 402 24.19 -17.74 -28.60
C ALA A 402 23.79 -17.11 -27.25
N MET A 403 24.45 -17.51 -26.16
CA MET A 403 24.17 -16.99 -24.81
C MET A 403 24.23 -15.45 -24.71
N SER A 404 25.13 -14.84 -25.49
CA SER A 404 25.23 -13.40 -25.70
C SER A 404 25.32 -13.10 -27.18
N HIS A 405 24.45 -12.23 -27.67
CA HIS A 405 24.37 -11.85 -29.09
C HIS A 405 23.68 -10.50 -29.27
N THR A 406 23.78 -9.97 -30.49
CA THR A 406 23.12 -8.74 -30.90
C THR A 406 21.70 -9.00 -31.38
N ILE A 407 20.77 -8.13 -30.98
CA ILE A 407 19.41 -8.04 -31.52
C ILE A 407 19.21 -6.68 -32.18
N THR A 408 18.27 -6.60 -33.11
CA THR A 408 17.86 -5.36 -33.75
C THR A 408 16.56 -4.86 -33.11
N GLY A 409 16.53 -3.59 -32.72
CA GLY A 409 15.35 -2.92 -32.19
C GLY A 409 14.24 -2.86 -33.23
N SER A 410 13.01 -3.00 -32.77
CA SER A 410 11.80 -2.97 -33.60
C SER A 410 10.64 -2.37 -32.82
N LEU A 411 9.86 -1.54 -33.50
CA LEU A 411 8.63 -0.97 -32.96
C LEU A 411 7.51 -2.01 -32.84
N SER A 412 7.59 -3.15 -33.51
CA SER A 412 6.64 -4.26 -33.33
C SER A 412 6.83 -4.99 -32.00
N GLY A 413 7.93 -4.73 -31.29
CA GLY A 413 8.31 -5.47 -30.09
C GLY A 413 8.68 -6.92 -30.38
N THR A 414 9.43 -7.54 -29.47
CA THR A 414 9.73 -8.98 -29.51
C THR A 414 9.98 -9.46 -28.09
N THR A 415 9.53 -10.68 -27.76
CA THR A 415 9.83 -11.29 -26.46
C THR A 415 10.96 -12.30 -26.60
N TYR A 416 12.09 -12.01 -25.97
CA TYR A 416 13.24 -12.88 -25.83
C TYR A 416 13.19 -13.56 -24.45
N THR A 417 13.15 -14.89 -24.43
CA THR A 417 13.18 -15.66 -23.18
C THR A 417 14.44 -16.52 -23.12
N ALA A 418 15.29 -16.29 -22.12
CA ALA A 418 16.40 -17.17 -21.79
C ALA A 418 15.85 -18.36 -21.00
N THR A 419 15.77 -19.52 -21.64
CA THR A 419 15.49 -20.78 -20.95
C THR A 419 16.66 -21.12 -20.05
N VAL A 420 16.38 -21.32 -18.76
CA VAL A 420 17.38 -21.70 -17.76
C VAL A 420 17.03 -23.03 -17.10
N ARG A 421 18.05 -23.77 -16.70
CA ARG A 421 17.94 -24.92 -15.78
C ARG A 421 18.39 -24.52 -14.40
N ARG A 422 17.92 -25.26 -13.39
CA ARG A 422 18.30 -25.04 -11.99
C ARG A 422 19.12 -26.20 -11.46
N ASP A 423 20.06 -25.85 -10.61
CA ASP A 423 20.68 -26.76 -9.67
C ASP A 423 20.38 -26.28 -8.24
N PHE A 424 20.18 -27.22 -7.33
CA PHE A 424 19.92 -26.94 -5.92
C PHE A 424 21.04 -27.46 -5.04
N LYS A 425 21.37 -26.69 -4.00
CA LYS A 425 22.41 -27.06 -3.05
C LYS A 425 21.90 -28.15 -2.09
N LEU A 426 22.66 -29.23 -1.98
CA LEU A 426 22.47 -30.28 -0.99
C LEU A 426 23.52 -30.12 0.11
N ILE A 427 23.05 -29.94 1.34
CA ILE A 427 23.86 -29.95 2.55
C ILE A 427 23.37 -31.13 3.39
N ALA A 428 24.27 -32.05 3.72
CA ALA A 428 23.96 -33.14 4.63
C ALA A 428 25.10 -33.31 5.64
N THR A 429 24.77 -33.23 6.93
CA THR A 429 25.73 -33.32 8.04
C THR A 429 25.38 -34.49 8.96
N SER A 430 26.36 -35.00 9.70
CA SER A 430 26.12 -35.99 10.75
C SER A 430 26.40 -35.42 12.14
N ILE A 431 25.65 -35.90 13.13
CA ILE A 431 25.89 -35.66 14.56
C ILE A 431 26.16 -37.01 15.23
N GLY A 432 27.18 -37.08 16.09
CA GLY A 432 27.64 -38.31 16.72
C GLY A 432 28.82 -38.93 15.97
N THR A 433 29.01 -40.24 16.11
CA THR A 433 30.21 -40.94 15.63
C THR A 433 30.06 -41.58 14.24
N GLY A 434 28.94 -41.35 13.53
CA GLY A 434 28.69 -41.88 12.19
C GLY A 434 28.92 -40.85 11.07
N SER A 435 28.83 -41.32 9.83
CA SER A 435 28.97 -40.51 8.61
C SER A 435 27.82 -40.74 7.64
N ILE A 436 27.74 -39.95 6.56
CA ILE A 436 26.76 -40.12 5.48
C ILE A 436 27.51 -40.44 4.20
N THR A 437 27.06 -41.44 3.46
CA THR A 437 27.53 -41.76 2.11
C THR A 437 26.41 -41.52 1.08
N PRO A 438 26.63 -40.64 0.09
CA PRO A 438 25.74 -40.49 -1.05
C PRO A 438 25.95 -41.60 -2.09
N ASP A 439 24.92 -41.90 -2.89
CA ASP A 439 24.97 -42.88 -4.01
C ASP A 439 25.94 -42.51 -5.14
N THR A 440 26.32 -41.24 -5.21
CA THR A 440 27.22 -40.65 -6.20
C THR A 440 28.23 -39.80 -5.47
N ALA A 441 29.43 -39.59 -6.02
CA ALA A 441 30.51 -38.82 -5.39
C ALA A 441 30.15 -37.31 -5.30
N VAL A 442 29.27 -36.99 -4.36
CA VAL A 442 28.71 -35.66 -4.12
C VAL A 442 29.31 -35.08 -2.85
N ASN A 443 29.77 -33.83 -2.91
CA ASN A 443 30.20 -33.12 -1.71
C ASN A 443 28.98 -32.67 -0.88
N LEU A 444 28.75 -33.34 0.24
CA LEU A 444 27.62 -33.07 1.15
C LEU A 444 27.78 -31.79 1.98
N ALA A 445 28.94 -31.11 1.92
CA ALA A 445 29.11 -29.78 2.53
C ALA A 445 28.48 -28.65 1.70
N GLY A 446 27.94 -28.94 0.50
CA GLY A 446 27.22 -27.95 -0.29
C GLY A 446 27.41 -28.03 -1.80
N ALA A 447 27.41 -29.23 -2.39
CA ALA A 447 27.37 -29.37 -3.85
C ALA A 447 26.03 -28.91 -4.43
N PHE A 448 26.08 -28.31 -5.62
CA PHE A 448 24.91 -28.03 -6.45
C PHE A 448 24.58 -29.26 -7.28
N ILE A 449 23.33 -29.72 -7.18
CA ILE A 449 22.81 -30.91 -7.86
C ILE A 449 21.72 -30.48 -8.83
N PRO A 450 21.73 -30.94 -10.09
CA PRO A 450 20.67 -30.64 -11.04
C PRO A 450 19.28 -30.91 -10.50
N GLU A 451 18.36 -30.00 -10.81
CA GLU A 451 16.96 -30.14 -10.46
C GLU A 451 16.40 -31.48 -10.95
N ASN A 452 15.60 -32.13 -10.10
CA ASN A 452 15.01 -33.46 -10.32
C ASN A 452 16.01 -34.61 -10.46
N ARG A 453 17.31 -34.40 -10.19
CA ARG A 453 18.26 -35.51 -10.03
C ARG A 453 18.19 -36.04 -8.58
N PRO A 454 17.61 -37.23 -8.35
CA PRO A 454 17.57 -37.78 -7.01
C PRO A 454 18.98 -38.13 -6.49
N VAL A 455 19.19 -37.95 -5.19
CA VAL A 455 20.40 -38.36 -4.46
C VAL A 455 19.99 -39.24 -3.29
N LYS A 456 20.43 -40.49 -3.29
CA LYS A 456 20.20 -41.42 -2.19
C LYS A 456 21.29 -41.25 -1.13
N LEU A 457 20.88 -41.01 0.12
CA LEU A 457 21.77 -40.83 1.27
C LEU A 457 21.67 -42.03 2.21
N THR A 458 22.82 -42.65 2.48
CA THR A 458 22.94 -43.80 3.38
C THR A 458 23.81 -43.43 4.59
N PRO A 459 23.28 -43.50 5.82
CA PRO A 459 24.04 -43.30 7.02
C PRO A 459 24.95 -44.52 7.24
N ILE A 460 26.20 -44.26 7.61
CA ILE A 460 27.19 -45.27 7.98
C ILE A 460 27.47 -45.09 9.48
N PRO A 461 26.85 -45.92 10.34
CA PRO A 461 27.10 -45.86 11.76
C PRO A 461 28.53 -46.34 12.09
N SER A 462 29.17 -45.74 13.08
CA SER A 462 30.47 -46.17 13.60
C SER A 462 30.43 -46.08 15.13
N GLY A 463 30.42 -47.23 15.80
CA GLY A 463 30.23 -47.36 17.26
C GLY A 463 28.79 -47.15 17.76
N ASN A 464 28.06 -46.18 17.21
CA ASN A 464 26.68 -45.84 17.57
C ASN A 464 25.70 -46.25 16.45
N GLN A 465 24.40 -46.38 16.75
CA GLN A 465 23.37 -46.70 15.75
C GLN A 465 22.80 -45.43 15.10
N PHE A 466 22.17 -45.58 13.92
CA PHE A 466 21.43 -44.50 13.27
C PHE A 466 20.10 -44.25 13.98
N CYS A 467 19.82 -42.99 14.31
CA CYS A 467 18.64 -42.58 15.09
C CYS A 467 17.55 -41.92 14.24
N GLY A 468 17.90 -41.44 13.04
CA GLY A 468 16.98 -40.73 12.16
C GLY A 468 17.59 -39.52 11.46
N TRP A 469 16.87 -39.04 10.46
CA TRP A 469 17.11 -37.81 9.71
C TRP A 469 16.32 -36.66 10.32
N THR A 470 16.89 -35.46 10.31
CA THR A 470 16.19 -34.19 10.62
C THR A 470 16.59 -33.10 9.62
N GLY A 471 15.94 -31.93 9.69
CA GLY A 471 16.12 -30.81 8.76
C GLY A 471 14.97 -30.73 7.77
N ASP A 472 15.27 -30.74 6.48
CA ASP A 472 14.27 -30.68 5.40
C ASP A 472 13.45 -31.97 5.24
N SER A 473 13.80 -33.03 5.98
CA SER A 473 13.04 -34.26 6.12
C SER A 473 13.25 -34.83 7.53
N THR A 474 12.19 -35.37 8.12
CA THR A 474 12.24 -36.05 9.43
C THR A 474 11.72 -37.47 9.27
N THR A 475 12.62 -38.46 9.34
CA THR A 475 12.26 -39.89 9.22
C THR A 475 13.27 -40.77 9.94
N THR A 476 12.85 -41.96 10.35
CA THR A 476 13.73 -43.01 10.90
C THR A 476 14.20 -44.00 9.82
N ASP A 477 13.77 -43.83 8.57
CA ASP A 477 14.25 -44.64 7.47
C ASP A 477 15.76 -44.49 7.34
N SER A 478 16.46 -45.63 7.39
CA SER A 478 17.92 -45.62 7.28
C SER A 478 18.35 -44.99 5.98
N VAL A 479 17.72 -45.31 4.85
CA VAL A 479 18.08 -44.77 3.55
C VAL A 479 16.99 -43.86 3.01
N ILE A 480 17.37 -42.64 2.62
CA ILE A 480 16.45 -41.65 2.04
C ILE A 480 16.86 -41.30 0.62
N THR A 481 15.88 -41.01 -0.23
CA THR A 481 16.10 -40.47 -1.59
C THR A 481 15.66 -39.01 -1.61
N VAL A 482 16.61 -38.11 -1.79
CA VAL A 482 16.38 -36.67 -1.87
C VAL A 482 16.11 -36.31 -3.33
N PRO A 483 14.90 -35.84 -3.71
CA PRO A 483 14.53 -35.67 -5.12
C PRO A 483 15.15 -34.44 -5.80
N MET A 484 15.76 -33.53 -5.03
CA MET A 484 16.34 -32.27 -5.53
C MET A 484 15.35 -31.41 -6.33
N GLN A 485 14.14 -31.20 -5.80
CA GLN A 485 13.15 -30.24 -6.34
C GLN A 485 13.28 -28.83 -5.73
N ARG A 486 14.15 -28.71 -4.73
CA ARG A 486 14.49 -27.49 -3.99
C ARG A 486 15.84 -27.72 -3.30
N PRO A 487 16.45 -26.70 -2.69
CA PRO A 487 17.61 -26.92 -1.83
C PRO A 487 17.25 -27.76 -0.59
N TYR A 488 18.17 -28.62 -0.15
CA TYR A 488 18.01 -29.49 1.03
C TYR A 488 19.14 -29.30 2.03
N THR A 489 18.81 -29.24 3.31
CA THR A 489 19.67 -29.33 4.49
C THR A 489 19.18 -30.47 5.35
N LEU A 490 19.99 -31.50 5.52
CA LEU A 490 19.64 -32.72 6.24
C LEU A 490 20.70 -33.03 7.30
N THR A 491 20.26 -33.61 8.41
CA THR A 491 21.15 -34.04 9.49
C THR A 491 20.89 -35.50 9.84
N ALA A 492 21.89 -36.36 9.69
CA ALA A 492 21.86 -37.73 10.19
C ALA A 492 22.29 -37.76 11.66
N SER A 493 21.44 -38.27 12.54
CA SER A 493 21.77 -38.40 13.96
C SER A 493 22.23 -39.81 14.28
N PHE A 494 23.36 -39.94 14.97
CA PHE A 494 23.91 -41.20 15.46
C PHE A 494 24.05 -41.17 16.98
N GLY A 495 23.63 -42.23 17.64
CA GLY A 495 23.55 -42.28 19.10
C GLY A 495 23.44 -43.70 19.62
N THR A 496 23.41 -43.84 20.94
CA THR A 496 23.17 -45.13 21.60
C THR A 496 21.70 -45.25 21.99
N GLY A 497 21.22 -46.45 22.28
CA GLY A 497 19.86 -46.62 22.81
C GLY A 497 19.66 -45.76 24.07
N ALA A 498 18.61 -44.94 24.08
CA ALA A 498 18.30 -44.10 25.22
C ALA A 498 17.91 -44.97 26.43
N THR A 499 18.50 -44.72 27.59
CA THR A 499 18.11 -45.38 28.85
C THR A 499 17.68 -44.33 29.86
N ILE A 500 16.48 -44.48 30.42
CA ILE A 500 15.96 -43.59 31.46
C ILE A 500 16.74 -43.83 32.77
N THR A 501 17.62 -42.89 33.13
CA THR A 501 18.43 -42.94 34.37
C THR A 501 17.69 -42.45 35.58
N SER A 502 16.69 -41.60 35.35
CA SER A 502 15.75 -41.15 36.36
C SER A 502 15.10 -42.31 37.12
N GLY A 503 15.24 -42.30 38.46
CA GLY A 503 14.65 -43.31 39.34
C GLY A 503 13.12 -43.34 39.27
N GLY A 504 12.53 -44.51 39.54
CA GLY A 504 11.08 -44.73 39.49
C GLY A 504 10.31 -43.89 40.52
N ALA A 505 10.83 -43.76 41.74
CA ALA A 505 10.32 -42.78 42.70
C ALA A 505 10.86 -41.39 42.35
N ARG A 506 9.96 -40.43 42.15
CA ARG A 506 10.32 -39.03 41.94
C ARG A 506 10.45 -38.30 43.29
N PRO A 507 11.20 -37.19 43.37
CA PRO A 507 11.21 -36.34 44.55
C PRO A 507 9.78 -36.04 44.99
N ALA A 508 9.50 -36.18 46.29
CA ALA A 508 8.17 -35.91 46.82
C ALA A 508 7.83 -34.43 46.67
N GLY A 509 6.59 -34.14 46.26
CA GLY A 509 6.07 -32.79 46.19
C GLY A 509 5.19 -32.45 47.39
N ILE A 510 4.98 -31.16 47.61
CA ILE A 510 4.03 -30.65 48.59
C ILE A 510 2.89 -29.99 47.81
N MET A 511 1.64 -30.30 48.16
CA MET A 511 0.47 -29.68 47.55
C MET A 511 0.52 -28.15 47.72
N GLY A 512 0.20 -27.39 46.68
CA GLY A 512 0.30 -25.92 46.68
C GLY A 512 1.72 -25.36 46.42
N ALA A 513 2.77 -26.15 46.64
CA ALA A 513 4.15 -25.75 46.36
C ALA A 513 4.54 -25.94 44.90
N THR A 514 5.52 -25.16 44.44
CA THR A 514 6.07 -25.34 43.08
C THR A 514 6.78 -26.69 42.98
N TYR A 515 6.35 -27.51 42.04
CA TYR A 515 7.03 -28.74 41.66
C TYR A 515 7.76 -28.55 40.34
N ALA A 516 9.03 -28.91 40.29
CA ALA A 516 9.82 -28.96 39.07
C ALA A 516 10.87 -30.06 39.18
N ASP A 517 10.80 -31.02 38.27
CA ASP A 517 11.69 -32.17 38.25
C ASP A 517 11.97 -32.58 36.79
N MET A 518 13.22 -32.82 36.45
CA MET A 518 13.62 -33.12 35.08
C MET A 518 13.98 -34.60 34.95
N LEU A 519 13.24 -35.30 34.08
CA LEU A 519 13.53 -36.68 33.72
C LEU A 519 14.83 -36.73 32.90
N GLN A 520 15.73 -37.60 33.33
CA GLN A 520 17.05 -37.76 32.74
C GLN A 520 17.14 -39.09 31.99
N ILE A 521 17.86 -39.04 30.87
CA ILE A 521 18.30 -40.22 30.12
C ILE A 521 19.83 -40.23 30.03
N SER A 522 20.38 -41.41 29.79
CA SER A 522 21.73 -41.59 29.28
C SER A 522 21.65 -42.19 27.87
N GLY A 523 22.67 -41.95 27.05
CA GLY A 523 22.63 -42.32 25.64
C GLY A 523 21.63 -41.48 24.86
N GLY A 524 21.00 -42.07 23.84
CA GLY A 524 20.15 -41.37 22.89
C GLY A 524 20.95 -40.72 21.76
N GLY A 525 20.25 -39.97 20.92
CA GLY A 525 20.79 -39.29 19.75
C GLY A 525 19.69 -38.55 18.99
N GLY A 526 20.05 -37.45 18.34
CA GLY A 526 19.09 -36.62 17.62
C GLY A 526 18.12 -35.87 18.54
N VAL A 527 16.89 -35.69 18.10
CA VAL A 527 15.84 -34.98 18.85
C VAL A 527 15.27 -35.89 19.93
N THR A 528 15.30 -35.45 21.18
CA THR A 528 14.75 -36.17 22.33
C THR A 528 13.40 -35.58 22.72
N VAL A 529 12.34 -36.40 22.69
CA VAL A 529 10.96 -36.00 22.99
C VAL A 529 10.36 -36.91 24.05
N TRP A 530 9.84 -36.29 25.11
CA TRP A 530 9.10 -36.97 26.16
C TRP A 530 7.59 -36.87 25.94
N SER A 531 6.89 -37.91 26.35
CA SER A 531 5.42 -37.98 26.30
C SER A 531 4.89 -38.81 27.47
N LEU A 532 3.72 -38.44 27.97
CA LEU A 532 2.98 -39.26 28.92
C LEU A 532 2.17 -40.29 28.12
N ILE A 533 2.30 -41.58 28.43
CA ILE A 533 1.62 -42.65 27.67
C ILE A 533 0.57 -43.42 28.46
N SER A 534 0.64 -43.42 29.79
CA SER A 534 -0.39 -44.01 30.66
C SER A 534 -0.27 -43.51 32.10
N GLY A 535 -1.33 -43.72 32.89
CA GLY A 535 -1.45 -43.18 34.25
C GLY A 535 -1.75 -41.68 34.27
N ALA A 536 -1.61 -41.07 35.44
CA ALA A 536 -1.92 -39.65 35.61
C ALA A 536 -0.88 -38.97 36.52
N LEU A 537 -0.51 -37.75 36.16
CA LEU A 537 0.18 -36.84 37.07
C LEU A 537 -0.82 -36.24 38.07
N PRO A 538 -0.35 -35.71 39.22
CA PRO A 538 -1.21 -34.93 40.10
C PRO A 538 -1.90 -33.80 39.33
N LEU A 539 -3.16 -33.50 39.65
CA LEU A 539 -3.86 -32.35 39.09
C LEU A 539 -3.00 -31.08 39.27
N GLY A 540 -2.80 -30.31 38.20
CA GLY A 540 -1.96 -29.11 38.19
C GLY A 540 -0.46 -29.35 37.89
N VAL A 541 -0.05 -30.60 37.64
CA VAL A 541 1.30 -30.96 37.19
C VAL A 541 1.25 -31.55 35.77
N THR A 542 2.22 -31.18 34.92
CA THR A 542 2.31 -31.62 33.53
C THR A 542 3.71 -32.11 33.19
N LEU A 543 3.84 -32.93 32.13
CA LEU A 543 5.13 -33.35 31.54
C LEU A 543 5.34 -32.60 30.23
N SER A 544 6.43 -31.83 30.12
CA SER A 544 6.82 -31.17 28.87
C SER A 544 7.50 -32.14 27.90
N THR A 545 7.54 -31.77 26.61
CA THR A 545 8.28 -32.54 25.58
C THR A 545 9.79 -32.60 25.84
N ALA A 546 10.33 -31.68 26.63
CA ALA A 546 11.72 -31.68 27.07
C ALA A 546 11.99 -32.60 28.28
N GLY A 547 10.94 -33.23 28.85
CA GLY A 547 11.08 -34.15 29.99
C GLY A 547 10.96 -33.49 31.37
N VAL A 548 10.45 -32.25 31.44
CA VAL A 548 10.24 -31.57 32.72
C VAL A 548 8.84 -31.86 33.23
N VAL A 549 8.77 -32.45 34.43
CA VAL A 549 7.54 -32.63 35.19
C VAL A 549 7.40 -31.44 36.12
N SER A 550 6.42 -30.57 35.86
CA SER A 550 6.30 -29.31 36.61
C SER A 550 4.87 -28.80 36.75
N GLY A 551 4.65 -28.00 37.79
CA GLY A 551 3.39 -27.30 38.05
C GLY A 551 3.12 -27.15 39.55
N PHE A 552 1.87 -26.89 39.91
CA PHE A 552 1.42 -26.79 41.30
C PHE A 552 0.48 -27.97 41.59
N PRO A 553 0.92 -28.99 42.34
CA PRO A 553 0.07 -30.12 42.69
C PRO A 553 -1.16 -29.65 43.49
N ARG A 554 -2.35 -30.09 43.08
CA ARG A 554 -3.65 -29.75 43.69
C ARG A 554 -4.31 -30.90 44.45
N GLN A 555 -3.62 -32.02 44.61
CA GLN A 555 -4.13 -33.18 45.33
C GLN A 555 -2.99 -33.94 46.01
N THR A 556 -3.24 -34.39 47.24
CA THR A 556 -2.34 -35.30 47.96
C THR A 556 -2.56 -36.74 47.50
N GLY A 557 -1.55 -37.57 47.70
CA GLY A 557 -1.60 -38.99 47.33
C GLY A 557 -0.37 -39.44 46.55
N SER A 558 -0.40 -40.70 46.11
CA SER A 558 0.65 -41.30 45.30
C SER A 558 0.16 -41.50 43.87
N PHE A 559 0.82 -40.84 42.92
CA PHE A 559 0.42 -40.81 41.51
C PHE A 559 1.40 -41.62 40.67
N SER A 560 0.90 -42.66 40.02
CA SER A 560 1.70 -43.49 39.12
C SER A 560 1.43 -43.12 37.67
N TYR A 561 2.50 -42.89 36.91
CA TYR A 561 2.46 -42.48 35.52
C TYR A 561 3.61 -43.12 34.73
N THR A 562 3.38 -43.42 33.45
CA THR A 562 4.42 -43.96 32.57
C THR A 562 4.81 -42.89 31.58
N ALA A 563 6.06 -42.43 31.66
CA ALA A 563 6.62 -41.52 30.66
C ALA A 563 7.45 -42.30 29.65
N ARG A 564 7.32 -41.89 28.38
CA ARG A 564 8.04 -42.43 27.24
C ARG A 564 8.94 -41.36 26.67
N VAL A 565 10.19 -41.70 26.45
CA VAL A 565 11.15 -40.89 25.71
C VAL A 565 11.41 -41.52 24.34
N THR A 566 11.31 -40.70 23.30
CA THR A 566 11.76 -41.04 21.95
C THR A 566 13.00 -40.21 21.65
N SER A 567 14.08 -40.88 21.28
CA SER A 567 15.36 -40.29 20.88
C SER A 567 15.96 -41.23 19.83
N CYS A 568 17.09 -41.88 20.11
CA CYS A 568 17.59 -43.01 19.33
C CYS A 568 16.85 -44.31 19.68
N GLY A 569 15.60 -44.40 19.24
CA GLY A 569 14.63 -45.42 19.67
C GLY A 569 13.70 -44.92 20.77
N THR A 570 12.88 -45.82 21.31
CA THR A 570 11.83 -45.47 22.27
C THR A 570 11.95 -46.31 23.52
N VAL A 571 12.00 -45.66 24.69
CA VAL A 571 12.01 -46.31 25.99
C VAL A 571 10.97 -45.68 26.90
N SER A 572 10.31 -46.51 27.70
CA SER A 572 9.29 -46.07 28.66
C SER A 572 9.65 -46.56 30.05
N ARG A 573 9.29 -45.76 31.07
CA ARG A 573 9.44 -46.15 32.47
C ARG A 573 8.24 -45.67 33.28
N ALA A 574 7.80 -46.52 34.19
CA ALA A 574 6.81 -46.17 35.20
C ALA A 574 7.49 -45.36 36.32
N PHE A 575 6.83 -44.28 36.70
CA PHE A 575 7.24 -43.36 37.76
C PHE A 575 6.12 -43.22 38.78
N THR A 576 6.52 -42.91 40.01
CA THR A 576 5.60 -42.60 41.11
C THR A 576 5.98 -41.26 41.71
N LEU A 577 5.03 -40.34 41.80
CA LEU A 577 5.15 -39.04 42.46
C LEU A 577 4.23 -39.01 43.67
N SER A 578 4.81 -38.92 44.87
CA SER A 578 4.07 -38.74 46.11
C SER A 578 3.92 -37.26 46.44
N ILE A 579 2.68 -36.82 46.66
CA ILE A 579 2.34 -35.47 47.09
C ILE A 579 1.78 -35.52 48.51
N THR A 580 2.39 -34.79 49.42
CA THR A 580 1.91 -34.64 50.80
C THR A 580 1.31 -33.26 51.03
N ALA A 581 0.46 -33.13 52.05
CA ALA A 581 0.04 -31.83 52.54
C ALA A 581 1.21 -31.13 53.25
N PRO A 582 1.31 -29.80 53.21
CA PRO A 582 2.21 -29.05 54.08
C PRO A 582 1.78 -29.20 55.54
N THR A 583 2.74 -29.22 56.46
CA THR A 583 2.46 -29.09 57.90
C THR A 583 2.32 -27.62 58.25
N LEU A 584 1.16 -27.22 58.78
CA LEU A 584 0.86 -25.85 59.19
C LEU A 584 0.58 -25.80 60.69
N ALA A 585 1.14 -24.83 61.40
CA ALA A 585 0.78 -24.60 62.80
C ALA A 585 -0.56 -23.89 62.88
N THR A 586 -1.43 -24.32 63.81
CA THR A 586 -2.75 -23.71 63.98
C THR A 586 -2.67 -22.22 64.31
N SER A 587 -1.64 -21.79 65.04
CA SER A 587 -1.36 -20.38 65.31
C SER A 587 -1.18 -19.57 64.03
N ASP A 588 -0.49 -20.13 63.05
CA ASP A 588 -0.06 -19.41 61.84
C ASP A 588 -1.22 -19.28 60.87
N VAL A 589 -2.04 -20.33 60.71
CA VAL A 589 -3.26 -20.29 59.88
C VAL A 589 -4.31 -19.34 60.48
N VAL A 590 -4.44 -19.31 61.81
CA VAL A 590 -5.33 -18.35 62.50
C VAL A 590 -4.79 -16.91 62.38
N ALA A 591 -3.49 -16.72 62.51
CA ALA A 591 -2.85 -15.40 62.36
C ALA A 591 -2.94 -14.89 60.91
N GLU A 592 -2.83 -15.75 59.91
CA GLU A 592 -3.02 -15.39 58.50
C GLU A 592 -4.44 -14.86 58.23
N LEU A 593 -5.47 -15.43 58.87
CA LEU A 593 -6.87 -15.02 58.69
C LEU A 593 -7.27 -13.77 59.51
N LEU A 594 -6.77 -13.68 60.75
CA LEU A 594 -7.27 -12.76 61.78
C LEU A 594 -6.24 -11.75 62.32
N GLY A 595 -4.95 -12.01 62.11
CA GLY A 595 -3.85 -11.22 62.63
C GLY A 595 -3.40 -10.09 61.69
N PRO A 596 -2.60 -9.12 62.19
CA PRO A 596 -2.00 -8.06 61.38
C PRO A 596 -0.76 -8.53 60.58
N THR A 597 -0.33 -9.78 60.79
CA THR A 597 0.84 -10.40 60.17
C THR A 597 0.40 -11.55 59.27
N ALA A 598 1.07 -11.73 58.12
CA ALA A 598 0.88 -12.87 57.22
C ALA A 598 2.04 -13.87 57.36
N PRO A 599 2.00 -14.80 58.34
CA PRO A 599 3.10 -15.72 58.60
C PRO A 599 3.21 -16.85 57.56
N LEU A 600 2.18 -17.12 56.75
CA LEU A 600 2.22 -18.17 55.75
C LEU A 600 2.91 -17.69 54.46
N ASN A 601 3.69 -18.58 53.84
CA ASN A 601 4.25 -18.30 52.53
C ASN A 601 3.20 -18.55 51.41
N ALA A 602 3.51 -18.08 50.20
CA ALA A 602 2.62 -18.17 49.06
C ALA A 602 2.19 -19.61 48.70
N ASP A 603 3.04 -20.61 48.94
CA ASP A 603 2.73 -22.02 48.66
C ASP A 603 1.75 -22.60 49.69
N GLN A 604 1.89 -22.22 50.95
CA GLN A 604 0.98 -22.59 52.03
C GLN A 604 -0.39 -21.92 51.88
N VAL A 605 -0.42 -20.65 51.48
CA VAL A 605 -1.65 -19.92 51.12
C VAL A 605 -2.36 -20.59 49.95
N ARG A 606 -1.61 -20.97 48.90
CA ARG A 606 -2.14 -21.69 47.74
C ARG A 606 -2.68 -23.07 48.09
N TYR A 607 -2.03 -23.78 49.01
CA TYR A 607 -2.56 -25.05 49.53
C TYR A 607 -3.92 -24.86 50.21
N LEU A 608 -4.05 -23.84 51.07
CA LEU A 608 -5.30 -23.54 51.79
C LEU A 608 -6.43 -23.20 50.81
N ASP A 609 -6.14 -22.37 49.81
CA ASP A 609 -7.08 -22.04 48.72
C ASP A 609 -7.50 -23.29 47.93
N PHE A 610 -6.56 -24.19 47.60
CA PHE A 610 -6.87 -25.42 46.86
C PHE A 610 -7.77 -26.41 47.61
N ILE A 611 -7.65 -26.52 48.94
CA ILE A 611 -8.53 -27.39 49.73
C ILE A 611 -9.87 -26.72 50.07
N GLY A 612 -9.96 -25.40 49.89
CA GLY A 612 -11.15 -24.60 50.12
C GLY A 612 -11.94 -24.32 48.86
N ASN A 613 -12.17 -23.05 48.56
CA ASN A 613 -13.04 -22.62 47.45
C ASN A 613 -12.28 -22.32 46.14
N ASN A 614 -10.93 -22.36 46.17
CA ASN A 614 -10.04 -22.16 45.02
C ASN A 614 -10.38 -20.85 44.25
N ASN A 615 -10.59 -19.76 44.98
CA ASN A 615 -10.87 -18.43 44.43
C ASN A 615 -9.60 -17.57 44.24
N GLY A 616 -8.44 -18.09 44.65
CA GLY A 616 -7.14 -17.44 44.49
C GLY A 616 -6.71 -16.57 45.67
N SER A 617 -7.46 -16.55 46.77
CA SER A 617 -7.14 -15.81 47.99
C SER A 617 -7.53 -16.60 49.22
N PHE A 618 -6.68 -16.60 50.26
CA PHE A 618 -7.02 -17.27 51.51
C PHE A 618 -8.12 -16.52 52.26
N ASP A 619 -9.28 -17.17 52.44
CA ASP A 619 -10.44 -16.61 53.12
C ASP A 619 -11.04 -17.55 54.18
N VAL A 620 -12.19 -17.15 54.74
CA VAL A 620 -12.88 -17.91 55.79
C VAL A 620 -13.33 -19.29 55.28
N GLY A 621 -13.70 -19.40 54.01
CA GLY A 621 -14.06 -20.67 53.38
C GLY A 621 -12.90 -21.66 53.36
N ASP A 622 -11.71 -21.17 53.00
CA ASP A 622 -10.49 -21.98 52.97
C ASP A 622 -10.04 -22.39 54.37
N PHE A 623 -10.11 -21.46 55.33
CA PHE A 623 -9.85 -21.75 56.73
C PHE A 623 -10.79 -22.84 57.27
N LEU A 624 -12.10 -22.74 56.97
CA LEU A 624 -13.09 -23.72 57.40
C LEU A 624 -12.84 -25.09 56.78
N ALA A 625 -12.46 -25.13 55.49
CA ALA A 625 -12.10 -26.37 54.81
C ALA A 625 -10.84 -27.01 55.42
N TRP A 626 -9.81 -26.21 55.69
CA TRP A 626 -8.60 -26.64 56.39
C TRP A 626 -8.87 -27.18 57.80
N PHE A 627 -9.66 -26.46 58.59
CA PHE A 627 -10.05 -26.86 59.94
C PHE A 627 -10.82 -28.19 59.92
N LYS A 628 -11.78 -28.35 59.00
CA LYS A 628 -12.52 -29.60 58.83
C LYS A 628 -11.61 -30.76 58.40
N ALA A 629 -10.62 -30.51 57.55
CA ALA A 629 -9.70 -31.53 57.04
C ALA A 629 -8.66 -31.98 58.07
N THR A 630 -8.27 -31.11 59.01
CA THR A 630 -7.15 -31.35 59.94
C THR A 630 -7.55 -31.58 61.40
N GLY A 631 -8.74 -31.13 61.82
CA GLY A 631 -9.16 -31.20 63.22
C GLY A 631 -8.33 -30.34 64.17
N ALA A 632 -7.66 -29.31 63.65
CA ALA A 632 -6.73 -28.47 64.39
C ALA A 632 -7.39 -27.82 65.63
N PRO A 633 -6.78 -27.87 66.83
CA PRO A 633 -7.41 -27.33 68.04
C PRO A 633 -7.50 -25.80 68.02
N LEU A 634 -8.71 -25.23 68.08
CA LEU A 634 -8.92 -23.78 68.17
C LEU A 634 -9.14 -23.33 69.61
N SER A 635 -8.51 -22.22 70.00
CA SER A 635 -8.78 -21.56 71.27
C SER A 635 -10.16 -20.86 71.26
N ALA A 636 -10.77 -20.70 72.43
CA ALA A 636 -12.05 -19.98 72.56
C ALA A 636 -11.98 -18.53 72.00
N ALA A 637 -10.81 -17.89 72.09
CA ALA A 637 -10.57 -16.56 71.55
C ALA A 637 -10.53 -16.53 70.01
N ALA A 638 -9.96 -17.56 69.37
CA ALA A 638 -9.95 -17.70 67.91
C ALA A 638 -11.37 -17.92 67.35
N LEU A 639 -12.18 -18.76 68.02
CA LEU A 639 -13.58 -19.00 67.69
C LEU A 639 -14.43 -17.71 67.76
N GLN A 640 -14.27 -16.88 68.80
CA GLN A 640 -14.97 -15.60 68.94
C GLN A 640 -14.52 -14.55 67.90
N ALA A 641 -13.25 -14.57 67.49
CA ALA A 641 -12.74 -13.65 66.46
C ALA A 641 -13.27 -14.00 65.06
N MET A 642 -13.44 -15.29 64.74
CA MET A 642 -14.06 -15.75 63.49
C MET A 642 -15.55 -15.39 63.37
N GLN A 643 -16.31 -15.49 64.47
CA GLN A 643 -17.73 -15.11 64.49
C GLN A 643 -17.95 -13.63 64.16
N ARG A 644 -17.00 -12.75 64.52
CA ARG A 644 -17.08 -11.31 64.25
C ARG A 644 -16.83 -10.93 62.79
N LYS A 645 -16.13 -11.75 62.01
CA LYS A 645 -15.85 -11.55 60.57
C LYS A 645 -16.85 -12.27 59.64
N GLY A 646 -17.93 -12.85 60.17
CA GLY A 646 -19.05 -13.37 59.37
C GLY A 646 -19.15 -14.88 59.20
N GLY A 647 -18.43 -15.69 59.98
CA GLY A 647 -18.63 -17.15 60.00
C GLY A 647 -19.93 -17.55 60.71
N ARG A 648 -20.87 -18.23 60.03
CA ARG A 648 -22.05 -18.85 60.66
C ARG A 648 -21.65 -20.18 61.35
N GLN A 649 -22.34 -20.47 62.46
CA GLN A 649 -22.09 -21.60 63.38
C GLN A 649 -21.96 -22.96 62.70
#